data_AF-A0A1C3RIZ1-F1
#
_entry.id   AF-A0A1C3RIZ1-F1
#
_cell.length_a   1.000
_cell.length_b   1.000
_cell.length_c   1.000
_cell.angle_alpha   90.00
_cell.angle_beta   90.00
_cell.angle_gamma   90.00
#
_symmetry.space_group_name_H-M   'P 1'
#
loop_
_entity.id
_entity.type
_entity.pdbx_description
1 polymer ?
#
loop_
_entity_poly.entity_id
_entity_poly.type
_entity_poly.pdbx_seq_one_letter_code
_entity_poly.pdbx_strand_id
1 'polypeptide(L)'
;MSFGIRGKLISIFLIIKVIPLVLLGGVAWEAIKTFGDSAIEQSQTISAQMRQTISEAGDLAVADTVKALDTKAREAIERLTTDTARDVARFLYERDSELLFAANLQPDEKTYQSFLNTRTKHLSQHGEWKLNEAGDKWVPQTQETNGATLRTAKVEKNKKDFHYRPAEGSSLGVKKPIYLEMTYIGLDGQEKVKITTSELMDQARKDVSKKENTFLKAESYFSQLQGLKAGEIYVSDVIGSYVPSKMIGPYTKARTDKANMAFEPGKSAYAGKENPLGKRFEGIVRWATPVVKNGEKIGYVSLALDHAHIMEFSDHIIPTEERYSDISDAASGNYAFMWDYKGRNISHPRDYFIVGYDPKTGDPSVPWLTKELYEAWQKSGKSYAEFEKTAPTFKNPGEAKPSIELKKQGKLALDCRFLNFAPQCAGWMNLTQEGGSGSFVIFWSGLWKLTTAATIPYYTGQYANSKRGFGFVTIGANVDEFHRAATETKASLDQLIMAQETKANLQEKRLLDHLKDSITQTASELSVYTGIMIVIVIIIAIWMASVLSSRITNLIGSLRKIQGGDLSERAKVESGDEMGELASSLNNMTESLQELIEENKTAVKRAEASNQAKSDFLASMSHELRTPLNAIIGFSEVIQSEVYGPVRPNEYKDYINDINNSGQHLLTLINDVLDVARIGSGEMEIQEDVLDLNETIEECVRMIHPIVEHKDLKVDYQKIDLPSYYGDKRRIKQVVLNLLSNATKFTHAEGNIALKSVILPNGDIEIRVKDSGIGMTAEEVEIALTPFAQVQSSLSREYEGTGLGLPLSHNLVEMHGGKLDIKSTPNEGTEVIVTLPKERVRD
;
A
#
# COMPACT_ATOMS: atom_id res chain seq x y z
N MET A 1 38.72 66.15 -20.18
CA MET A 1 40.09 65.68 -19.85
C MET A 1 40.55 64.76 -20.97
N SER A 2 41.56 65.16 -21.75
CA SER A 2 42.12 64.31 -22.81
C SER A 2 42.93 63.19 -22.15
N PHE A 3 42.39 61.97 -22.12
CA PHE A 3 43.14 60.81 -21.65
C PHE A 3 44.30 60.54 -22.62
N GLY A 4 45.53 60.48 -22.09
CA GLY A 4 46.70 60.06 -22.84
C GLY A 4 46.55 58.63 -23.39
N ILE A 5 47.35 58.28 -24.39
CA ILE A 5 47.30 56.97 -25.10
C ILE A 5 47.29 55.78 -24.14
N ARG A 6 48.03 55.86 -23.03
CA ARG A 6 48.03 54.85 -21.95
C ARG A 6 46.63 54.60 -21.36
N GLY A 7 45.90 55.66 -21.04
CA GLY A 7 44.55 55.54 -20.45
C GLY A 7 43.56 54.90 -21.43
N LYS A 8 43.62 55.26 -22.71
CA LYS A 8 42.74 54.70 -23.75
C LYS A 8 43.00 53.20 -23.98
N LEU A 9 44.27 52.78 -24.03
CA LEU A 9 44.63 51.37 -24.20
C LEU A 9 44.20 50.52 -23.01
N ILE A 10 44.42 51.00 -21.78
CA ILE A 10 43.99 50.31 -20.56
C ILE A 10 42.45 50.19 -20.55
N SER A 11 41.72 51.26 -20.86
CA SER A 11 40.24 51.24 -20.88
C SER A 11 39.68 50.25 -21.91
N ILE A 12 40.23 50.22 -23.13
CA ILE A 12 39.79 49.27 -24.17
C ILE A 12 40.08 47.82 -23.75
N PHE A 13 41.26 47.56 -23.19
CA PHE A 13 41.63 46.21 -22.75
C PHE A 13 40.75 45.72 -21.59
N LEU A 14 40.43 46.60 -20.63
CA LEU A 14 39.51 46.28 -19.54
C LEU A 14 38.08 46.02 -20.04
N ILE A 15 37.58 46.82 -20.98
CA ILE A 15 36.25 46.60 -21.57
C ILE A 15 36.18 45.25 -22.29
N ILE A 16 37.21 44.90 -23.07
CA ILE A 16 37.21 43.67 -23.86
C ILE A 16 37.43 42.41 -23.00
N LYS A 17 38.18 42.51 -21.90
CA LYS A 17 38.56 41.32 -21.11
C LYS A 17 37.85 41.19 -19.77
N VAL A 18 37.61 42.29 -19.06
CA VAL A 18 36.99 42.24 -17.72
C VAL A 18 35.47 42.13 -17.81
N ILE A 19 34.82 42.85 -18.73
CA ILE A 19 33.35 42.82 -18.85
C ILE A 19 32.84 41.42 -19.23
N PRO A 20 33.39 40.72 -20.26
CA PRO A 20 32.94 39.36 -20.58
C PRO A 20 33.21 38.36 -19.44
N LEU A 21 34.29 38.55 -18.67
CA LEU A 21 34.61 37.69 -17.54
C LEU A 21 33.60 37.83 -16.40
N VAL A 22 33.20 39.07 -16.10
CA VAL A 22 32.16 39.36 -15.10
C VAL A 22 30.80 38.82 -15.55
N LEU A 23 30.47 38.95 -16.84
CA LEU A 23 29.25 38.38 -17.41
C LEU A 23 29.23 36.85 -17.33
N LEU A 24 30.33 36.18 -17.67
CA LEU A 24 30.48 34.73 -17.52
C LEU A 24 30.34 34.27 -16.06
N GLY A 25 30.95 35.00 -15.12
CA GLY A 25 30.79 34.74 -13.68
C GLY A 25 29.34 34.89 -13.22
N GLY A 26 28.62 35.90 -13.73
CA GLY A 26 27.20 36.10 -13.47
C GLY A 26 26.31 34.98 -14.02
N VAL A 27 26.55 34.54 -15.26
CA VAL A 27 25.81 33.43 -15.88
C VAL A 27 26.06 32.11 -15.15
N ALA A 28 27.32 31.83 -14.78
CA ALA A 28 27.67 30.64 -14.00
C ALA A 28 26.99 30.64 -12.61
N TRP A 29 26.96 31.80 -11.95
CA TRP A 29 26.24 31.97 -10.69
C TRP A 29 24.75 31.67 -10.82
N GLU A 30 24.11 32.22 -11.85
CA GLU A 30 22.69 32.04 -12.08
C GLU A 30 22.36 30.58 -12.39
N ALA A 31 23.15 29.91 -13.23
CA ALA A 31 22.99 28.48 -13.53
C ALA A 31 23.13 27.59 -12.27
N ILE A 32 24.12 27.85 -11.41
CA ILE A 32 24.32 27.09 -10.16
C ILE A 32 23.14 27.31 -9.20
N LYS A 33 22.65 28.55 -9.11
CA LYS A 33 21.51 28.88 -8.26
C LYS A 33 20.23 28.18 -8.74
N THR A 34 19.92 28.24 -10.03
CA THR A 34 18.71 27.61 -10.60
C THR A 34 18.75 26.09 -10.44
N PHE A 35 19.92 25.46 -10.65
CA PHE A 35 20.11 24.03 -10.38
C PHE A 35 19.89 23.68 -8.90
N GLY A 36 20.45 24.49 -7.99
CA GLY A 36 20.26 24.34 -6.55
C GLY A 36 18.80 24.44 -6.13
N ASP A 37 18.09 25.46 -6.61
CA ASP A 37 16.67 25.67 -6.31
C ASP A 37 15.81 24.50 -6.82
N SER A 38 16.08 24.01 -8.04
CA SER A 38 15.34 22.89 -8.63
C SER A 38 15.62 21.56 -7.94
N ALA A 39 16.88 21.31 -7.52
CA ALA A 39 17.23 20.13 -6.74
C ALA A 39 16.58 20.13 -5.34
N ILE A 40 16.49 21.31 -4.70
CA ILE A 40 15.79 21.48 -3.42
C ILE A 40 14.30 21.18 -3.58
N GLU A 41 13.65 21.74 -4.60
CA GLU A 41 12.23 21.53 -4.88
C GLU A 41 11.91 20.05 -5.16
N GLN A 42 12.75 19.39 -5.97
CA GLN A 42 12.58 17.98 -6.29
C GLN A 42 12.81 17.08 -5.07
N SER A 43 13.78 17.40 -4.22
CA SER A 43 14.00 16.68 -2.95
C SER A 43 12.81 16.83 -1.99
N GLN A 44 12.21 18.02 -1.92
CA GLN A 44 11.00 18.27 -1.11
C GLN A 44 9.81 17.47 -1.64
N THR A 45 9.63 17.42 -2.97
CA THR A 45 8.52 16.69 -3.59
C THR A 45 8.64 15.18 -3.37
N ILE A 46 9.84 14.61 -3.56
CA ILE A 46 10.10 13.18 -3.29
C ILE A 46 9.83 12.86 -1.82
N SER A 47 10.29 13.72 -0.90
CA SER A 47 10.08 13.53 0.54
C SER A 47 8.59 13.59 0.92
N ALA A 48 7.83 14.52 0.33
CA ALA A 48 6.39 14.64 0.54
C ALA A 48 5.64 13.40 0.00
N GLN A 49 5.94 12.96 -1.22
CA GLN A 49 5.34 11.76 -1.81
C GLN A 49 5.67 10.49 -1.00
N MET A 50 6.90 10.37 -0.50
CA MET A 50 7.29 9.22 0.32
C MET A 50 6.54 9.19 1.66
N ARG A 51 6.36 10.33 2.33
CA ARG A 51 5.54 10.42 3.55
C ARG A 51 4.09 10.02 3.29
N GLN A 52 3.51 10.55 2.21
CA GLN A 52 2.16 10.23 1.81
C GLN A 52 2.00 8.72 1.56
N THR A 53 2.92 8.11 0.80
CA THR A 53 2.89 6.68 0.48
C THR A 53 3.01 5.81 1.74
N ILE A 54 3.89 6.17 2.69
CA ILE A 54 4.04 5.45 3.97
C ILE A 54 2.77 5.54 4.81
N SER A 55 2.17 6.73 4.89
CA SER A 55 0.90 6.94 5.61
C SER A 55 -0.23 6.11 4.99
N GLU A 56 -0.40 6.20 3.67
CA GLU A 56 -1.43 5.46 2.94
C GLU A 56 -1.27 3.95 3.07
N ALA A 57 -0.03 3.43 2.99
CA ALA A 57 0.25 2.01 3.19
C ALA A 57 -0.05 1.57 4.64
N GLY A 58 0.27 2.40 5.64
CA GLY A 58 -0.06 2.15 7.04
C GLY A 58 -1.56 2.11 7.29
N ASP A 59 -2.30 3.11 6.77
CA ASP A 59 -3.75 3.19 6.88
C ASP A 59 -4.44 2.00 6.18
N LEU A 60 -3.98 1.62 5.00
CA LEU A 60 -4.51 0.46 4.26
C LEU A 60 -4.30 -0.84 5.03
N ALA A 61 -3.11 -1.07 5.57
CA ALA A 61 -2.80 -2.28 6.34
C ALA A 61 -3.64 -2.40 7.62
N VAL A 62 -3.87 -1.28 8.31
CA VAL A 62 -4.77 -1.23 9.47
C VAL A 62 -6.20 -1.52 9.06
N ALA A 63 -6.69 -0.90 7.98
CA ALA A 63 -8.05 -1.10 7.48
C ALA A 63 -8.32 -2.56 7.08
N ASP A 64 -7.37 -3.20 6.39
CA ASP A 64 -7.47 -4.62 6.01
C ASP A 64 -7.47 -5.54 7.24
N THR A 65 -6.64 -5.24 8.24
CA THR A 65 -6.59 -6.01 9.50
C THR A 65 -7.89 -5.88 10.28
N VAL A 66 -8.41 -4.66 10.41
CA VAL A 66 -9.70 -4.39 11.04
C VAL A 66 -10.82 -5.18 10.34
N LYS A 67 -10.87 -5.11 9.01
CA LYS A 67 -11.88 -5.81 8.21
C LYS A 67 -11.79 -7.33 8.34
N ALA A 68 -10.58 -7.89 8.36
CA ALA A 68 -10.36 -9.32 8.55
C ALA A 68 -10.81 -9.78 9.95
N LEU A 69 -10.52 -8.97 10.98
CA LEU A 69 -10.91 -9.23 12.35
C LEU A 69 -12.42 -9.15 12.53
N ASP A 70 -13.07 -8.15 11.95
CA ASP A 70 -14.53 -8.02 11.91
C ASP A 70 -15.19 -9.20 11.22
N THR A 71 -14.64 -9.64 10.09
CA THR A 71 -15.17 -10.80 9.37
C THR A 71 -15.11 -12.06 10.23
N LYS A 72 -13.98 -12.29 10.91
CA LYS A 72 -13.81 -13.44 11.78
C LYS A 72 -14.69 -13.37 13.03
N ALA A 73 -14.82 -12.20 13.65
CA ALA A 73 -15.71 -11.97 14.78
C ALA A 73 -17.18 -12.17 14.38
N ARG A 74 -17.57 -11.63 13.22
CA ARG A 74 -18.90 -11.81 12.63
C ARG A 74 -19.24 -13.28 12.43
N GLU A 75 -18.38 -14.04 11.76
CA GLU A 75 -18.60 -15.48 11.54
C GLU A 75 -18.70 -16.26 12.86
N ALA A 76 -17.85 -15.94 13.83
CA ALA A 76 -17.87 -16.61 15.14
C ALA A 76 -19.20 -16.37 15.88
N ILE A 77 -19.71 -15.13 15.87
CA ILE A 77 -20.96 -14.78 16.56
C ILE A 77 -22.17 -15.29 15.77
N GLU A 78 -22.19 -15.18 14.44
CA GLU A 78 -23.25 -15.76 13.59
C GLU A 78 -23.36 -17.28 13.82
N ARG A 79 -22.23 -17.98 13.93
CA ARG A 79 -22.19 -19.40 14.25
C ARG A 79 -22.73 -19.67 15.65
N LEU A 80 -22.27 -18.93 16.67
CA LEU A 80 -22.77 -19.06 18.04
C LEU A 80 -24.30 -18.90 18.11
N THR A 81 -24.84 -17.88 17.42
CA THR A 81 -26.29 -17.63 17.36
C THR A 81 -27.04 -18.76 16.66
N THR A 82 -26.49 -19.27 15.54
CA THR A 82 -27.09 -20.38 14.76
C THR A 82 -27.08 -21.68 15.54
N ASP A 83 -25.96 -22.02 16.19
CA ASP A 83 -25.80 -23.24 16.97
C ASP A 83 -26.71 -23.20 18.20
N THR A 84 -26.79 -22.05 18.89
CA THR A 84 -27.74 -21.84 20.01
C THR A 84 -29.19 -22.05 19.56
N ALA A 85 -29.60 -21.48 18.41
CA ALA A 85 -30.96 -21.64 17.90
C ALA A 85 -31.29 -23.12 17.56
N ARG A 86 -30.31 -23.86 17.04
CA ARG A 86 -30.45 -25.31 16.77
C ARG A 86 -30.53 -26.13 18.05
N ASP A 87 -29.77 -25.77 19.07
CA ASP A 87 -29.81 -26.46 20.37
C ASP A 87 -31.14 -26.23 21.09
N VAL A 88 -31.70 -25.03 21.02
CA VAL A 88 -33.08 -24.75 21.48
C VAL A 88 -34.08 -25.61 20.70
N ALA A 89 -33.99 -25.66 19.37
CA ALA A 89 -34.91 -26.47 18.57
C ALA A 89 -34.80 -27.97 18.91
N ARG A 90 -33.58 -28.50 19.09
CA ARG A 90 -33.36 -29.89 19.53
C ARG A 90 -34.04 -30.16 20.86
N PHE A 91 -33.85 -29.27 21.84
CA PHE A 91 -34.48 -29.38 23.14
C PHE A 91 -36.01 -29.39 23.07
N LEU A 92 -36.60 -28.58 22.17
CA LEU A 92 -38.05 -28.55 21.94
C LEU A 92 -38.56 -29.84 21.27
N TYR A 93 -37.88 -30.38 20.25
CA TYR A 93 -38.25 -31.65 19.62
C TYR A 93 -38.13 -32.86 20.57
N GLU A 94 -37.22 -32.81 21.55
CA GLU A 94 -37.21 -33.82 22.61
C GLU A 94 -38.52 -33.80 23.42
N ARG A 95 -39.12 -32.61 23.64
CA ARG A 95 -40.40 -32.50 24.35
C ARG A 95 -41.54 -33.15 23.55
N ASP A 96 -41.50 -33.08 22.22
CA ASP A 96 -42.46 -33.78 21.35
C ASP A 96 -42.38 -35.29 21.55
N SER A 97 -41.16 -35.82 21.54
CA SER A 97 -40.91 -37.25 21.76
C SER A 97 -41.37 -37.70 23.15
N GLU A 98 -41.09 -36.90 24.17
CA GLU A 98 -41.53 -37.15 25.54
C GLU A 98 -43.05 -37.09 25.71
N LEU A 99 -43.72 -36.15 25.04
CA LEU A 99 -45.18 -36.03 25.04
C LEU A 99 -45.85 -37.23 24.35
N LEU A 100 -45.34 -37.65 23.19
CA LEU A 100 -45.89 -38.81 22.47
C LEU A 100 -45.66 -40.10 23.26
N PHE A 101 -44.53 -40.23 23.96
CA PHE A 101 -44.34 -41.32 24.92
C PHE A 101 -45.35 -41.25 26.07
N ALA A 102 -45.55 -40.06 26.66
CA ALA A 102 -46.54 -39.84 27.71
C ALA A 102 -47.97 -40.20 27.29
N ALA A 103 -48.33 -39.99 26.02
CA ALA A 103 -49.65 -40.35 25.49
C ALA A 103 -49.93 -41.86 25.47
N ASN A 104 -48.89 -42.69 25.56
CA ASN A 104 -48.99 -44.15 25.62
C ASN A 104 -48.96 -44.70 27.06
N LEU A 105 -48.76 -43.85 28.06
CA LEU A 105 -48.76 -44.26 29.47
C LEU A 105 -50.18 -44.45 30.00
N GLN A 106 -50.31 -45.25 31.05
CA GLN A 106 -51.58 -45.30 31.79
C GLN A 106 -51.81 -43.94 32.49
N PRO A 107 -53.01 -43.32 32.31
CA PRO A 107 -53.32 -42.04 32.91
C PRO A 107 -53.70 -42.23 34.39
N ASP A 108 -52.70 -42.47 35.22
CA ASP A 108 -52.80 -42.59 36.67
C ASP A 108 -51.70 -41.76 37.36
N GLU A 109 -51.96 -41.37 38.61
CA GLU A 109 -51.08 -40.46 39.37
C GLU A 109 -49.67 -41.02 39.57
N LYS A 110 -49.54 -42.33 39.84
CA LYS A 110 -48.25 -42.96 40.14
C LYS A 110 -47.36 -42.97 38.89
N THR A 111 -47.94 -43.34 37.75
CA THR A 111 -47.23 -43.36 36.46
C THR A 111 -46.76 -41.96 36.07
N TYR A 112 -47.63 -40.95 36.18
CA TYR A 112 -47.30 -39.57 35.83
C TYR A 112 -46.27 -38.95 36.79
N GLN A 113 -46.38 -39.23 38.09
CA GLN A 113 -45.36 -38.81 39.07
C GLN A 113 -43.98 -39.42 38.76
N SER A 114 -43.93 -40.72 38.42
CA SER A 114 -42.68 -41.38 38.05
C SER A 114 -42.09 -40.81 36.76
N PHE A 115 -42.95 -40.45 35.79
CA PHE A 115 -42.53 -39.78 34.57
C PHE A 115 -41.86 -38.43 34.92
N LEU A 116 -42.52 -37.56 35.68
CA LEU A 116 -41.98 -36.25 36.03
C LEU A 116 -40.68 -36.31 36.85
N ASN A 117 -40.61 -37.19 37.87
CA ASN A 117 -39.47 -37.29 38.78
C ASN A 117 -38.14 -37.62 38.07
N THR A 118 -38.21 -38.23 36.89
CA THR A 118 -37.03 -38.64 36.12
C THR A 118 -36.61 -37.63 35.07
N ARG A 119 -37.42 -36.58 34.81
CA ARG A 119 -37.13 -35.52 33.83
C ARG A 119 -36.69 -34.25 34.56
N THR A 120 -35.38 -34.18 34.79
CA THR A 120 -34.72 -33.08 35.49
C THR A 120 -33.48 -32.65 34.74
N LYS A 121 -33.13 -31.37 34.81
CA LYS A 121 -31.91 -30.79 34.22
C LYS A 121 -31.26 -29.84 35.22
N HIS A 122 -29.95 -29.69 35.15
CA HIS A 122 -29.25 -28.69 35.95
C HIS A 122 -29.43 -27.33 35.29
N LEU A 123 -29.84 -26.33 36.08
CA LEU A 123 -29.85 -24.92 35.68
C LEU A 123 -28.78 -24.18 36.44
N SER A 124 -28.06 -23.30 35.76
CA SER A 124 -27.01 -22.48 36.38
C SER A 124 -27.64 -21.45 37.32
N GLN A 125 -27.06 -21.32 38.50
CA GLN A 125 -27.48 -20.34 39.50
C GLN A 125 -26.26 -19.62 40.05
N HIS A 126 -26.31 -18.29 40.04
CA HIS A 126 -25.28 -17.47 40.67
C HIS A 126 -25.37 -17.55 42.21
N GLY A 127 -24.23 -17.37 42.88
CA GLY A 127 -24.17 -17.25 44.34
C GLY A 127 -24.87 -16.00 44.90
N GLU A 128 -24.73 -15.76 46.21
CA GLU A 128 -25.33 -14.60 46.87
C GLU A 128 -24.64 -13.28 46.45
N TRP A 129 -25.43 -12.21 46.32
CA TRP A 129 -24.96 -10.86 45.98
C TRP A 129 -25.40 -9.85 47.02
N LYS A 130 -24.51 -8.91 47.33
CA LYS A 130 -24.78 -7.77 48.22
C LYS A 130 -24.34 -6.47 47.55
N LEU A 131 -24.85 -5.34 48.04
CA LEU A 131 -24.29 -4.05 47.66
C LEU A 131 -22.91 -3.87 48.32
N ASN A 132 -22.01 -3.18 47.62
CA ASN A 132 -20.80 -2.66 48.22
C ASN A 132 -21.11 -1.63 49.33
N GLU A 133 -20.11 -1.25 50.12
CA GLU A 133 -20.28 -0.31 51.24
C GLU A 133 -20.85 1.04 50.81
N ALA A 134 -20.50 1.52 49.61
CA ALA A 134 -21.02 2.75 49.03
C ALA A 134 -22.49 2.66 48.57
N GLY A 135 -23.06 1.46 48.48
CA GLY A 135 -24.46 1.24 48.07
C GLY A 135 -24.73 1.53 46.59
N ASP A 136 -23.70 1.65 45.76
CA ASP A 136 -23.79 2.05 44.35
C ASP A 136 -23.47 0.93 43.36
N LYS A 137 -22.97 -0.23 43.83
CA LYS A 137 -22.64 -1.39 42.99
C LYS A 137 -22.95 -2.72 43.67
N TRP A 138 -23.49 -3.68 42.90
CA TRP A 138 -23.64 -5.07 43.33
C TRP A 138 -22.31 -5.82 43.23
N VAL A 139 -21.99 -6.59 44.27
CA VAL A 139 -20.80 -7.45 44.34
C VAL A 139 -21.17 -8.84 44.88
N PRO A 140 -20.51 -9.91 44.40
CA PRO A 140 -20.73 -11.24 44.94
C PRO A 140 -20.29 -11.29 46.40
N GLN A 141 -21.06 -11.99 47.25
CA GLN A 141 -20.79 -12.10 48.68
C GLN A 141 -19.57 -12.98 48.98
N THR A 142 -19.40 -14.05 48.21
CA THR A 142 -18.22 -14.89 48.15
C THR A 142 -17.60 -14.73 46.76
N GLN A 143 -16.36 -14.22 46.70
CA GLN A 143 -15.57 -14.34 45.47
C GLN A 143 -15.19 -15.81 45.32
N GLU A 144 -15.86 -16.53 44.43
CA GLU A 144 -15.33 -17.78 43.94
C GLU A 144 -14.03 -17.47 43.21
N THR A 145 -12.91 -17.65 43.91
CA THR A 145 -11.63 -17.80 43.26
C THR A 145 -11.69 -19.14 42.57
N ASN A 146 -12.18 -19.16 41.32
CA ASN A 146 -11.91 -20.28 40.43
C ASN A 146 -10.40 -20.48 40.47
N GLY A 147 -9.94 -21.50 41.18
CA GLY A 147 -8.54 -21.89 41.35
C GLY A 147 -7.94 -22.42 40.05
N ALA A 148 -8.30 -21.80 38.93
CA ALA A 148 -7.87 -22.08 37.60
C ALA A 148 -6.36 -21.91 37.53
N THR A 149 -5.64 -23.02 37.66
CA THR A 149 -4.21 -23.04 37.38
C THR A 149 -4.04 -22.74 35.89
N LEU A 150 -3.53 -21.55 35.56
CA LEU A 150 -3.19 -21.18 34.19
C LEU A 150 -2.23 -22.24 33.63
N ARG A 151 -2.66 -22.96 32.59
CA ARG A 151 -1.80 -23.92 31.90
C ARG A 151 -0.93 -23.17 30.91
N THR A 152 0.34 -23.52 30.86
CA THR A 152 1.30 -23.03 29.88
C THR A 152 1.73 -24.15 28.95
N ALA A 153 2.19 -23.80 27.75
CA ALA A 153 2.76 -24.76 26.82
C ALA A 153 4.01 -25.42 27.44
N LYS A 154 3.95 -26.74 27.63
CA LYS A 154 5.09 -27.54 28.12
C LYS A 154 6.16 -27.80 27.06
N VAL A 155 5.77 -27.74 25.78
CA VAL A 155 6.65 -27.99 24.63
C VAL A 155 6.98 -26.67 23.97
N GLU A 156 8.27 -26.43 23.71
CA GLU A 156 8.77 -25.16 23.15
C GLU A 156 8.07 -24.76 21.86
N LYS A 157 7.85 -25.72 20.95
CA LYS A 157 7.16 -25.50 19.67
C LYS A 157 5.72 -24.99 19.82
N ASN A 158 5.09 -25.19 20.98
CA ASN A 158 3.71 -24.76 21.22
C ASN A 158 3.60 -23.36 21.84
N LYS A 159 4.72 -22.74 22.28
CA LYS A 159 4.69 -21.47 23.02
C LYS A 159 4.28 -20.25 22.20
N LYS A 160 4.45 -20.28 20.86
CA LYS A 160 4.26 -19.12 19.98
C LYS A 160 2.86 -18.51 20.08
N ASP A 161 1.84 -19.30 20.45
CA ASP A 161 0.46 -18.83 20.61
C ASP A 161 -0.42 -19.82 21.43
N PHE A 162 0.00 -20.19 22.66
CA PHE A 162 -0.73 -21.15 23.48
C PHE A 162 -1.85 -20.48 24.29
N HIS A 163 -3.10 -20.75 23.90
CA HIS A 163 -4.28 -20.28 24.61
C HIS A 163 -4.88 -21.41 25.46
N TYR A 164 -4.98 -21.19 26.75
CA TYR A 164 -5.71 -22.07 27.68
C TYR A 164 -6.88 -21.32 28.29
N ARG A 165 -8.01 -22.03 28.38
CA ARG A 165 -9.16 -21.61 29.17
C ARG A 165 -9.38 -22.66 30.25
N PRO A 166 -9.65 -22.25 31.50
CA PRO A 166 -10.02 -23.19 32.54
C PRO A 166 -11.28 -23.97 32.12
N ALA A 167 -11.45 -25.16 32.68
CA ALA A 167 -12.74 -25.82 32.62
C ALA A 167 -13.81 -24.85 33.12
N GLU A 168 -14.94 -24.80 32.44
CA GLU A 168 -16.09 -23.99 32.86
C GLU A 168 -16.36 -24.32 34.34
N GLY A 169 -16.32 -23.28 35.18
CA GLY A 169 -16.56 -23.43 36.60
C GLY A 169 -17.92 -24.08 36.78
N SER A 170 -18.03 -25.00 37.75
CA SER A 170 -19.33 -25.50 38.16
C SER A 170 -20.10 -24.29 38.68
N SER A 171 -20.97 -23.70 37.85
CA SER A 171 -22.09 -22.92 38.38
C SER A 171 -22.72 -23.78 39.48
N LEU A 172 -23.28 -23.17 40.53
CA LEU A 172 -24.04 -23.89 41.55
C LEU A 172 -25.30 -24.44 40.88
N GLY A 173 -25.14 -25.49 40.10
CA GLY A 173 -26.16 -26.03 39.22
C GLY A 173 -27.23 -26.67 40.07
N VAL A 174 -28.43 -26.10 40.07
CA VAL A 174 -29.56 -26.68 40.80
C VAL A 174 -30.31 -27.59 39.85
N LYS A 175 -30.43 -28.85 40.26
CA LYS A 175 -31.25 -29.82 39.54
C LYS A 175 -32.73 -29.44 39.67
N LYS A 176 -33.34 -29.02 38.57
CA LYS A 176 -34.77 -28.64 38.51
C LYS A 176 -35.58 -29.59 37.62
N PRO A 177 -36.86 -29.84 37.95
CA PRO A 177 -37.80 -30.51 37.04
C PRO A 177 -37.91 -29.76 35.71
N ILE A 178 -37.99 -30.51 34.61
CA ILE A 178 -38.20 -29.90 33.28
C ILE A 178 -39.64 -29.43 33.14
N TYR A 179 -40.61 -30.23 33.59
CA TYR A 179 -42.02 -29.89 33.54
C TYR A 179 -42.55 -29.53 34.92
N LEU A 180 -43.37 -28.49 34.99
CA LEU A 180 -44.07 -28.05 36.20
C LEU A 180 -45.37 -28.80 36.44
N GLU A 181 -45.97 -29.34 35.37
CA GLU A 181 -47.26 -30.02 35.41
C GLU A 181 -47.35 -31.09 34.31
N MET A 182 -47.97 -32.22 34.67
CA MET A 182 -48.47 -33.23 33.73
C MET A 182 -49.93 -33.55 34.03
N THR A 183 -50.79 -33.47 33.01
CA THR A 183 -52.24 -33.56 33.19
C THR A 183 -52.87 -34.47 32.15
N TYR A 184 -53.78 -35.35 32.58
CA TYR A 184 -54.70 -36.07 31.70
C TYR A 184 -56.07 -35.39 31.72
N ILE A 185 -56.54 -34.99 30.54
CA ILE A 185 -57.74 -34.19 30.33
C ILE A 185 -58.77 -35.05 29.60
N GLY A 186 -59.99 -35.12 30.13
CA GLY A 186 -61.09 -35.81 29.47
C GLY A 186 -61.54 -35.12 28.18
N LEU A 187 -62.32 -35.83 27.36
CA LEU A 187 -62.95 -35.23 26.16
C LEU A 187 -63.91 -34.08 26.51
N ASP A 188 -64.38 -34.03 27.75
CA ASP A 188 -65.22 -32.99 28.34
C ASP A 188 -64.43 -31.75 28.82
N GLY A 189 -63.09 -31.77 28.75
CA GLY A 189 -62.24 -30.69 29.24
C GLY A 189 -61.95 -30.73 30.72
N GLN A 190 -62.47 -31.71 31.46
CA GLN A 190 -62.16 -31.87 32.87
C GLN A 190 -60.82 -32.58 33.07
N GLU A 191 -59.95 -32.00 33.88
CA GLU A 191 -58.72 -32.64 34.34
C GLU A 191 -59.09 -33.86 35.21
N LYS A 192 -58.70 -35.06 34.79
CA LYS A 192 -58.98 -36.31 35.51
C LYS A 192 -57.79 -36.78 36.34
N VAL A 193 -56.57 -36.53 35.87
CA VAL A 193 -55.31 -36.77 36.59
C VAL A 193 -54.42 -35.55 36.43
N LYS A 194 -53.80 -35.09 37.51
CA LYS A 194 -52.94 -33.90 37.50
C LYS A 194 -51.84 -34.08 38.51
N ILE A 195 -50.59 -33.90 38.08
CA ILE A 195 -49.41 -33.92 38.93
C ILE A 195 -48.64 -32.63 38.68
N THR A 196 -48.27 -31.92 39.74
CA THR A 196 -47.45 -30.71 39.69
C THR A 196 -46.14 -30.90 40.44
N THR A 197 -45.08 -30.21 40.01
CA THR A 197 -43.76 -30.23 40.69
C THR A 197 -43.36 -28.86 41.24
N SER A 198 -44.26 -27.87 41.17
CA SER A 198 -44.00 -26.49 41.55
C SER A 198 -45.27 -25.83 42.10
N GLU A 199 -45.08 -24.86 43.00
CA GLU A 199 -46.14 -24.01 43.55
C GLU A 199 -46.71 -23.03 42.52
N LEU A 200 -46.04 -22.86 41.36
CA LEU A 200 -46.55 -22.05 40.25
C LEU A 200 -47.83 -22.64 39.63
N MET A 201 -48.02 -23.96 39.75
CA MET A 201 -49.15 -24.68 39.16
C MET A 201 -50.16 -25.10 40.24
N ASP A 202 -51.44 -24.85 39.99
CA ASP A 202 -52.51 -25.24 40.91
C ASP A 202 -52.69 -26.77 40.95
N GLN A 203 -52.72 -27.35 42.14
CA GLN A 203 -52.94 -28.79 42.35
C GLN A 203 -54.41 -29.20 42.12
N ALA A 204 -55.35 -28.26 42.22
CA ALA A 204 -56.76 -28.54 42.00
C ALA A 204 -57.03 -28.89 40.54
N ARG A 205 -57.84 -29.94 40.35
CA ARG A 205 -58.35 -30.35 39.04
C ARG A 205 -59.48 -29.43 38.62
N LYS A 206 -59.40 -28.89 37.41
CA LYS A 206 -60.35 -27.91 36.87
C LYS A 206 -60.88 -28.32 35.50
N ASP A 207 -61.88 -27.57 35.05
CA ASP A 207 -62.40 -27.66 33.68
C ASP A 207 -61.64 -26.69 32.78
N VAL A 208 -60.69 -27.19 31.99
CA VAL A 208 -59.82 -26.38 31.12
C VAL A 208 -60.48 -26.00 29.80
N SER A 209 -61.74 -26.43 29.56
CA SER A 209 -62.54 -25.86 28.47
C SER A 209 -62.88 -24.39 28.72
N LYS A 210 -62.84 -23.97 29.99
CA LYS A 210 -63.03 -22.60 30.45
C LYS A 210 -61.70 -21.89 30.58
N LYS A 211 -61.52 -20.80 29.82
CA LYS A 211 -60.27 -20.01 29.79
C LYS A 211 -59.84 -19.57 31.20
N GLU A 212 -60.78 -19.18 32.05
CA GLU A 212 -60.55 -18.74 33.43
C GLU A 212 -59.91 -19.78 34.36
N ASN A 213 -59.96 -21.06 33.99
CA ASN A 213 -59.38 -22.15 34.76
C ASN A 213 -57.96 -22.53 34.30
N THR A 214 -57.48 -21.95 33.20
CA THR A 214 -56.15 -22.23 32.62
C THR A 214 -55.05 -21.37 33.27
N PHE A 215 -53.78 -21.66 32.97
CA PHE A 215 -52.65 -20.91 33.53
C PHE A 215 -52.76 -19.41 33.21
N LEU A 216 -52.77 -18.59 34.26
CA LEU A 216 -52.98 -17.13 34.20
C LEU A 216 -54.23 -16.68 33.45
N LYS A 217 -55.21 -17.58 33.25
CA LYS A 217 -56.38 -17.36 32.38
C LYS A 217 -55.99 -17.00 30.95
N ALA A 218 -54.76 -17.26 30.52
CA ALA A 218 -54.24 -16.82 29.23
C ALA A 218 -54.34 -17.90 28.15
N GLU A 219 -54.56 -19.16 28.54
CA GLU A 219 -54.53 -20.27 27.61
C GLU A 219 -55.91 -20.55 27.00
N SER A 220 -55.92 -20.94 25.73
CA SER A 220 -57.12 -21.35 24.99
C SER A 220 -56.89 -22.67 24.23
N TYR A 221 -56.02 -23.53 24.77
CA TYR A 221 -55.52 -24.71 24.07
C TYR A 221 -56.58 -25.80 23.89
N PHE A 222 -57.54 -25.96 24.82
CA PHE A 222 -58.50 -27.06 24.79
C PHE A 222 -59.34 -27.10 23.51
N SER A 223 -59.78 -25.95 23.01
CA SER A 223 -60.53 -25.87 21.74
C SER A 223 -59.71 -26.36 20.54
N GLN A 224 -58.39 -26.19 20.58
CA GLN A 224 -57.48 -26.68 19.55
C GLN A 224 -57.26 -28.19 19.67
N LEU A 225 -57.23 -28.73 20.90
CA LEU A 225 -57.06 -30.18 21.12
C LEU A 225 -58.18 -31.00 20.49
N GLN A 226 -59.40 -30.47 20.48
CA GLN A 226 -60.57 -31.16 19.91
C GLN A 226 -60.37 -31.51 18.44
N GLY A 227 -59.66 -30.67 17.68
CA GLY A 227 -59.36 -30.87 16.26
C GLY A 227 -58.15 -31.77 15.98
N LEU A 228 -57.33 -32.09 16.98
CA LEU A 228 -56.12 -32.90 16.77
C LEU A 228 -56.43 -34.37 16.51
N LYS A 229 -55.68 -34.95 15.57
CA LYS A 229 -55.62 -36.38 15.29
C LYS A 229 -54.54 -37.07 16.12
N ALA A 230 -54.58 -38.41 16.14
CA ALA A 230 -53.57 -39.22 16.81
C ALA A 230 -52.16 -38.87 16.33
N GLY A 231 -51.25 -38.59 17.25
CA GLY A 231 -49.87 -38.21 16.94
C GLY A 231 -49.65 -36.74 16.58
N GLU A 232 -50.70 -35.94 16.38
CA GLU A 232 -50.57 -34.49 16.23
C GLU A 232 -50.35 -33.82 17.59
N ILE A 233 -49.57 -32.75 17.60
CA ILE A 233 -49.12 -32.08 18.83
C ILE A 233 -49.55 -30.62 18.79
N TYR A 234 -50.17 -30.17 19.86
CA TYR A 234 -50.34 -28.75 20.17
C TYR A 234 -49.15 -28.25 21.00
N VAL A 235 -48.70 -27.03 20.69
CA VAL A 235 -47.67 -26.31 21.45
C VAL A 235 -48.15 -24.88 21.66
N SER A 236 -48.17 -24.40 22.90
CA SER A 236 -48.56 -23.01 23.22
C SER A 236 -47.44 -22.02 22.94
N ASP A 237 -47.77 -20.73 22.92
CA ASP A 237 -46.78 -19.66 23.09
C ASP A 237 -46.18 -19.71 24.50
N VAL A 238 -45.11 -18.95 24.75
CA VAL A 238 -44.61 -18.70 26.10
C VAL A 238 -45.65 -17.87 26.86
N ILE A 239 -46.10 -18.40 28.00
CA ILE A 239 -47.11 -17.76 28.84
C ILE A 239 -46.52 -17.61 30.24
N GLY A 240 -46.42 -16.39 30.73
CA GLY A 240 -45.94 -16.07 32.08
C GLY A 240 -46.46 -14.73 32.55
N SER A 241 -46.44 -14.51 33.87
CA SER A 241 -46.91 -13.25 34.44
C SER A 241 -45.90 -12.16 34.15
N TYR A 242 -46.34 -11.01 33.64
CA TYR A 242 -45.44 -9.89 33.43
C TYR A 242 -44.81 -9.41 34.76
N VAL A 243 -43.50 -9.16 34.77
CA VAL A 243 -42.78 -8.66 35.95
C VAL A 243 -42.30 -7.22 35.68
N PRO A 244 -42.92 -6.20 36.27
CA PRO A 244 -42.60 -4.82 35.97
C PRO A 244 -41.30 -4.35 36.63
N SER A 245 -40.65 -3.35 36.02
CA SER A 245 -39.57 -2.58 36.65
C SER A 245 -39.73 -1.11 36.34
N LYS A 246 -39.72 -0.25 37.36
CA LYS A 246 -39.79 1.21 37.19
C LYS A 246 -38.43 1.85 36.87
N MET A 247 -37.35 1.07 36.92
CA MET A 247 -35.98 1.54 36.72
C MET A 247 -35.28 0.68 35.66
N ILE A 248 -34.60 1.35 34.73
CA ILE A 248 -33.72 0.72 33.74
C ILE A 248 -32.27 0.99 34.16
N GLY A 249 -31.44 -0.05 34.13
CA GLY A 249 -30.06 0.01 34.61
C GLY A 249 -29.92 -0.50 36.05
N PRO A 250 -28.76 -0.25 36.69
CA PRO A 250 -28.45 -0.73 38.04
C PRO A 250 -29.51 -0.29 39.08
N TYR A 251 -30.14 -1.28 39.71
CA TYR A 251 -31.07 -1.10 40.82
C TYR A 251 -30.27 -1.09 42.12
N THR A 252 -29.73 0.07 42.47
CA THR A 252 -28.86 0.26 43.66
C THR A 252 -29.44 1.32 44.57
N LYS A 253 -29.06 1.30 45.85
CA LYS A 253 -29.55 2.26 46.85
C LYS A 253 -29.27 3.70 46.41
N ALA A 254 -28.06 3.96 45.92
CA ALA A 254 -27.68 5.28 45.41
C ALA A 254 -28.58 5.77 44.25
N ARG A 255 -29.04 4.86 43.37
CA ARG A 255 -29.95 5.21 42.27
C ARG A 255 -31.40 5.36 42.70
N THR A 256 -31.89 4.51 43.61
CA THR A 256 -33.25 4.62 44.13
C THR A 256 -33.42 5.91 44.94
N ASP A 257 -32.42 6.30 45.73
CA ASP A 257 -32.42 7.56 46.49
C ASP A 257 -32.49 8.77 45.55
N LYS A 258 -31.68 8.79 44.47
CA LYS A 258 -31.72 9.83 43.43
C LYS A 258 -33.06 9.88 42.69
N ALA A 259 -33.73 8.73 42.53
CA ALA A 259 -35.03 8.62 41.88
C ALA A 259 -36.21 8.85 42.84
N ASN A 260 -35.94 9.12 44.12
CA ASN A 260 -36.95 9.21 45.19
C ASN A 260 -37.86 7.98 45.26
N MET A 261 -37.25 6.79 45.22
CA MET A 261 -37.93 5.48 45.26
C MET A 261 -37.42 4.67 46.46
N ALA A 262 -38.30 3.86 47.05
CA ALA A 262 -37.89 2.89 48.06
C ALA A 262 -36.98 1.82 47.46
N PHE A 263 -35.90 1.48 48.17
CA PHE A 263 -34.99 0.40 47.78
C PHE A 263 -35.59 -0.96 48.12
N GLU A 264 -36.31 -1.55 47.18
CA GLU A 264 -36.99 -2.84 47.34
C GLU A 264 -36.65 -3.77 46.15
N PRO A 265 -35.38 -4.25 46.04
CA PRO A 265 -34.91 -4.96 44.86
C PRO A 265 -35.75 -6.22 44.53
N GLY A 266 -36.22 -6.95 45.53
CA GLY A 266 -37.06 -8.15 45.35
C GLY A 266 -38.50 -7.89 44.88
N LYS A 267 -38.97 -6.63 44.91
CA LYS A 267 -40.27 -6.24 44.31
C LYS A 267 -40.14 -5.77 42.85
N SER A 268 -38.92 -5.53 42.39
CA SER A 268 -38.61 -5.21 41.00
C SER A 268 -38.18 -6.45 40.25
N ALA A 269 -38.31 -6.46 38.92
CA ALA A 269 -37.88 -7.61 38.14
C ALA A 269 -36.36 -7.86 38.22
N TYR A 270 -35.98 -9.12 38.05
CA TYR A 270 -34.60 -9.57 37.92
C TYR A 270 -33.92 -8.90 36.71
N ALA A 271 -32.63 -8.57 36.86
CA ALA A 271 -31.87 -7.88 35.81
C ALA A 271 -30.37 -8.22 35.80
N GLY A 272 -30.02 -9.48 36.05
CA GLY A 272 -28.63 -9.91 36.09
C GLY A 272 -27.82 -9.11 37.13
N LYS A 273 -26.62 -8.66 36.76
CA LYS A 273 -25.76 -7.81 37.62
C LYS A 273 -26.39 -6.46 37.99
N GLU A 274 -27.43 -6.00 37.27
CA GLU A 274 -28.13 -4.75 37.58
C GLU A 274 -29.12 -4.90 38.76
N ASN A 275 -29.73 -6.08 38.92
CA ASN A 275 -30.61 -6.41 40.05
C ASN A 275 -30.60 -7.93 40.30
N PRO A 276 -29.56 -8.48 40.95
CA PRO A 276 -29.41 -9.92 41.16
C PRO A 276 -30.44 -10.50 42.14
N LEU A 277 -31.09 -9.67 42.95
CA LEU A 277 -32.11 -10.06 43.94
C LEU A 277 -33.54 -9.83 43.44
N GLY A 278 -33.72 -9.47 42.17
CA GLY A 278 -35.04 -9.18 41.60
C GLY A 278 -35.91 -10.42 41.41
N LYS A 279 -37.22 -10.19 41.26
CA LYS A 279 -38.19 -11.24 40.94
C LYS A 279 -37.97 -11.74 39.51
N ARG A 280 -37.75 -13.05 39.37
CA ARG A 280 -37.61 -13.71 38.06
C ARG A 280 -38.95 -13.78 37.32
N PHE A 281 -38.91 -13.79 36.00
CA PHE A 281 -40.04 -14.14 35.14
C PHE A 281 -40.28 -15.64 35.20
N GLU A 282 -41.51 -16.02 35.55
CA GLU A 282 -41.94 -17.41 35.66
C GLU A 282 -43.03 -17.65 34.62
N GLY A 283 -42.80 -18.62 33.74
CA GLY A 283 -43.70 -18.93 32.65
C GLY A 283 -43.61 -20.38 32.22
N ILE A 284 -44.50 -20.75 31.29
CA ILE A 284 -44.58 -22.10 30.74
C ILE A 284 -44.66 -22.07 29.22
N VAL A 285 -44.32 -23.22 28.63
CA VAL A 285 -44.76 -23.61 27.28
C VAL A 285 -45.48 -24.94 27.41
N ARG A 286 -46.68 -25.05 26.86
CA ARG A 286 -47.55 -26.22 27.02
C ARG A 286 -47.57 -27.07 25.77
N TRP A 287 -47.28 -28.35 25.95
CA TRP A 287 -47.48 -29.39 24.96
C TRP A 287 -48.76 -30.16 25.29
N ALA A 288 -49.49 -30.59 24.27
CA ALA A 288 -50.63 -31.48 24.44
C ALA A 288 -50.89 -32.32 23.19
N THR A 289 -51.35 -33.56 23.37
CA THR A 289 -51.66 -34.48 22.27
C THR A 289 -52.82 -35.42 22.65
N PRO A 290 -53.60 -35.92 21.69
CA PRO A 290 -54.61 -36.94 21.94
C PRO A 290 -54.07 -38.25 22.52
N VAL A 291 -54.78 -38.81 23.51
CA VAL A 291 -54.56 -40.18 23.99
C VAL A 291 -55.55 -41.09 23.27
N VAL A 292 -55.02 -42.11 22.59
CA VAL A 292 -55.80 -43.03 21.76
C VAL A 292 -55.65 -44.45 22.28
N LYS A 293 -56.78 -45.14 22.47
CA LYS A 293 -56.82 -46.54 22.89
C LYS A 293 -57.73 -47.31 21.94
N ASN A 294 -57.25 -48.43 21.39
CA ASN A 294 -57.97 -49.24 20.41
C ASN A 294 -58.47 -48.44 19.18
N GLY A 295 -57.74 -47.40 18.77
CA GLY A 295 -58.11 -46.54 17.64
C GLY A 295 -59.09 -45.40 17.98
N GLU A 296 -59.60 -45.33 19.21
CA GLU A 296 -60.50 -44.26 19.65
C GLU A 296 -59.79 -43.24 20.55
N LYS A 297 -60.07 -41.96 20.32
CA LYS A 297 -59.58 -40.87 21.16
C LYS A 297 -60.35 -40.88 22.49
N ILE A 298 -59.65 -41.11 23.61
CA ILE A 298 -60.27 -41.22 24.94
C ILE A 298 -60.03 -39.99 25.84
N GLY A 299 -59.13 -39.10 25.43
CA GLY A 299 -58.77 -37.89 26.16
C GLY A 299 -57.50 -37.25 25.58
N TYR A 300 -56.84 -36.44 26.38
CA TYR A 300 -55.60 -35.75 26.03
C TYR A 300 -54.59 -35.82 27.18
N VAL A 301 -53.31 -35.85 26.85
CA VAL A 301 -52.24 -35.63 27.81
C VAL A 301 -51.60 -34.27 27.55
N SER A 302 -51.25 -33.54 28.60
CA SER A 302 -50.57 -32.26 28.52
C SER A 302 -49.36 -32.22 29.44
N LEU A 303 -48.30 -31.55 28.98
CA LEU A 303 -47.07 -31.25 29.72
C LEU A 303 -46.84 -29.74 29.71
N ALA A 304 -46.62 -29.13 30.88
CA ALA A 304 -46.23 -27.73 30.99
C ALA A 304 -44.73 -27.63 31.31
N LEU A 305 -43.92 -27.21 30.32
CA LEU A 305 -42.49 -26.99 30.46
C LEU A 305 -42.23 -25.75 31.33
N ASP A 306 -41.26 -25.83 32.25
CA ASP A 306 -40.73 -24.66 32.94
C ASP A 306 -39.90 -23.82 31.95
N HIS A 307 -40.33 -22.59 31.70
CA HIS A 307 -39.66 -21.66 30.80
C HIS A 307 -38.20 -21.36 31.18
N ALA A 308 -37.80 -21.55 32.44
CA ALA A 308 -36.42 -21.38 32.87
C ALA A 308 -35.43 -22.25 32.07
N HIS A 309 -35.83 -23.44 31.60
CA HIS A 309 -34.97 -24.29 30.76
C HIS A 309 -34.76 -23.75 29.35
N ILE A 310 -35.69 -22.91 28.86
CA ILE A 310 -35.51 -22.19 27.60
C ILE A 310 -34.53 -21.03 27.82
N MET A 311 -34.71 -20.25 28.88
CA MET A 311 -33.82 -19.10 29.19
C MET A 311 -32.35 -19.50 29.40
N GLU A 312 -32.11 -20.71 29.92
CA GLU A 312 -30.76 -21.25 30.14
C GLU A 312 -29.89 -21.22 28.87
N PHE A 313 -30.48 -21.30 27.68
CA PHE A 313 -29.75 -21.23 26.42
C PHE A 313 -29.22 -19.83 26.08
N SER A 314 -29.75 -18.75 26.67
CA SER A 314 -29.33 -17.38 26.35
C SER A 314 -28.79 -16.59 27.54
N ASP A 315 -29.28 -16.84 28.77
CA ASP A 315 -28.95 -16.03 29.95
C ASP A 315 -27.45 -16.00 30.25
N HIS A 316 -26.73 -17.07 29.90
CA HIS A 316 -25.33 -17.23 30.26
C HIS A 316 -24.37 -16.92 29.11
N ILE A 317 -24.85 -16.62 27.90
CA ILE A 317 -24.00 -16.38 26.74
C ILE A 317 -23.42 -14.96 26.75
N ILE A 318 -22.09 -14.87 26.65
CA ILE A 318 -21.35 -13.63 26.45
C ILE A 318 -20.52 -13.74 25.16
N PRO A 319 -20.76 -12.91 24.13
CA PRO A 319 -20.04 -12.94 22.84
C PRO A 319 -18.64 -12.28 22.91
N THR A 320 -17.91 -12.50 24.00
CA THR A 320 -16.54 -12.01 24.21
C THR A 320 -15.62 -13.18 24.57
N GLU A 321 -14.36 -12.90 24.95
CA GLU A 321 -13.43 -13.93 25.40
C GLU A 321 -13.89 -14.72 26.64
N GLU A 322 -14.78 -14.14 27.45
CA GLU A 322 -15.36 -14.77 28.65
C GLU A 322 -16.28 -15.95 28.29
N ARG A 323 -16.97 -15.87 27.13
CA ARG A 323 -17.93 -16.84 26.57
C ARG A 323 -19.19 -17.11 27.39
N TYR A 324 -19.03 -17.38 28.69
CA TYR A 324 -20.11 -17.73 29.59
C TYR A 324 -19.99 -17.03 30.94
N SER A 325 -21.12 -16.71 31.56
CA SER A 325 -21.17 -16.18 32.93
C SER A 325 -22.38 -16.74 33.66
N ASP A 326 -22.21 -17.05 34.96
CA ASP A 326 -23.29 -17.52 35.84
C ASP A 326 -24.37 -16.45 36.09
N ILE A 327 -24.04 -15.19 35.80
CA ILE A 327 -24.96 -14.06 35.88
C ILE A 327 -24.79 -13.13 34.70
N SER A 328 -25.89 -12.85 34.01
CA SER A 328 -25.89 -11.99 32.84
C SER A 328 -25.48 -10.55 33.19
N ASP A 329 -24.70 -9.92 32.31
CA ASP A 329 -24.38 -8.50 32.39
C ASP A 329 -25.02 -7.74 31.23
N ALA A 330 -26.29 -7.37 31.43
CA ALA A 330 -27.05 -6.65 30.44
C ALA A 330 -26.53 -5.21 30.20
N ALA A 331 -25.69 -4.67 31.08
CA ALA A 331 -25.10 -3.33 30.97
C ALA A 331 -23.93 -3.29 29.98
N SER A 332 -23.20 -4.40 29.84
CA SER A 332 -22.12 -4.54 28.84
C SER A 332 -22.61 -4.35 27.41
N GLY A 333 -23.87 -4.69 27.14
CA GLY A 333 -24.40 -4.76 25.77
C GLY A 333 -24.05 -6.06 25.02
N ASN A 334 -23.29 -6.95 25.65
CA ASN A 334 -22.81 -8.22 25.11
C ASN A 334 -23.62 -9.37 25.72
N TYR A 335 -24.77 -9.69 25.14
CA TYR A 335 -25.65 -10.74 25.66
C TYR A 335 -26.53 -11.35 24.57
N ALA A 336 -27.01 -12.56 24.83
CA ALA A 336 -28.00 -13.24 24.03
C ALA A 336 -29.41 -13.05 24.61
N PHE A 337 -30.42 -13.15 23.75
CA PHE A 337 -31.83 -13.13 24.11
C PHE A 337 -32.65 -13.81 23.01
N MET A 338 -33.88 -14.19 23.33
CA MET A 338 -34.76 -14.91 22.41
C MET A 338 -36.08 -14.20 22.18
N TRP A 339 -36.60 -14.37 20.98
CA TRP A 339 -37.86 -13.83 20.51
C TRP A 339 -38.72 -14.98 19.99
N ASP A 340 -40.03 -14.87 20.14
CA ASP A 340 -40.95 -15.78 19.47
C ASP A 340 -41.11 -15.44 17.98
N TYR A 341 -41.85 -16.27 17.25
CA TYR A 341 -42.11 -16.08 15.82
C TYR A 341 -42.84 -14.78 15.45
N LYS A 342 -43.52 -14.13 16.41
CA LYS A 342 -44.20 -12.84 16.22
C LYS A 342 -43.26 -11.66 16.47
N GLY A 343 -42.09 -11.88 17.06
CA GLY A 343 -41.15 -10.84 17.46
C GLY A 343 -41.41 -10.31 18.88
N ARG A 344 -42.04 -11.09 19.75
CA ARG A 344 -42.15 -10.78 21.19
C ARG A 344 -40.97 -11.38 21.94
N ASN A 345 -40.35 -10.60 22.83
CA ASN A 345 -39.21 -11.11 23.59
C ASN A 345 -39.67 -12.16 24.62
N ILE A 346 -39.09 -13.35 24.56
CA ILE A 346 -39.44 -14.47 25.45
C ILE A 346 -38.34 -14.77 26.46
N SER A 347 -37.10 -14.40 26.19
CA SER A 347 -36.00 -14.50 27.16
C SER A 347 -35.09 -13.30 27.00
N HIS A 348 -34.68 -12.72 28.13
CA HIS A 348 -33.74 -11.61 28.18
C HIS A 348 -33.09 -11.58 29.58
N PRO A 349 -31.81 -11.20 29.70
CA PRO A 349 -31.13 -10.89 30.97
C PRO A 349 -31.82 -9.92 31.95
N ARG A 350 -32.91 -9.29 31.51
CA ARG A 350 -33.70 -8.27 32.19
C ARG A 350 -35.13 -8.74 32.05
N ASP A 351 -35.63 -9.39 33.08
CA ASP A 351 -36.91 -10.09 33.02
C ASP A 351 -38.09 -9.13 32.76
N TYR A 352 -37.92 -7.85 33.07
CA TYR A 352 -38.89 -6.80 32.74
C TYR A 352 -39.01 -6.49 31.23
N PHE A 353 -38.11 -7.02 30.39
CA PHE A 353 -38.17 -6.97 28.93
C PHE A 353 -38.87 -8.17 28.30
N ILE A 354 -39.09 -9.26 29.06
CA ILE A 354 -39.85 -10.41 28.60
C ILE A 354 -41.34 -10.06 28.57
N VAL A 355 -42.02 -10.40 27.47
CA VAL A 355 -43.47 -10.21 27.39
C VAL A 355 -44.19 -11.15 28.34
N GLY A 356 -45.25 -10.67 28.95
CA GLY A 356 -46.07 -11.48 29.85
C GLY A 356 -47.54 -11.14 29.72
N TYR A 357 -48.33 -11.75 30.60
CA TYR A 357 -49.78 -11.60 30.65
C TYR A 357 -50.19 -10.96 31.98
N ASP A 358 -51.35 -10.31 31.98
CA ASP A 358 -51.98 -9.86 33.22
C ASP A 358 -52.71 -11.05 33.88
N PRO A 359 -52.30 -11.51 35.08
CA PRO A 359 -52.93 -12.65 35.75
C PRO A 359 -54.42 -12.44 36.09
N LYS A 360 -54.89 -11.19 36.12
CA LYS A 360 -56.28 -10.88 36.45
C LYS A 360 -57.20 -11.12 35.24
N THR A 361 -56.79 -10.66 34.05
CA THR A 361 -57.60 -10.70 32.83
C THR A 361 -57.23 -11.86 31.91
N GLY A 362 -55.98 -12.35 31.95
CA GLY A 362 -55.44 -13.33 31.00
C GLY A 362 -55.08 -12.72 29.64
N ASP A 363 -55.05 -11.40 29.54
CA ASP A 363 -54.68 -10.69 28.31
C ASP A 363 -53.17 -10.40 28.28
N PRO A 364 -52.57 -10.24 27.09
CA PRO A 364 -51.20 -9.77 26.95
C PRO A 364 -50.98 -8.44 27.70
N SER A 365 -49.90 -8.37 28.46
CA SER A 365 -49.44 -7.13 29.08
C SER A 365 -49.00 -6.14 28.00
N VAL A 366 -49.23 -4.85 28.24
CA VAL A 366 -48.85 -3.79 27.30
C VAL A 366 -47.32 -3.70 27.23
N PRO A 367 -46.69 -3.91 26.05
CA PRO A 367 -45.25 -3.75 25.88
C PRO A 367 -44.88 -2.27 25.81
N TRP A 368 -43.58 -1.99 25.73
CA TRP A 368 -43.07 -0.63 25.67
C TRP A 368 -43.28 -0.01 24.29
N LEU A 369 -44.46 0.60 24.11
CA LEU A 369 -44.84 1.27 22.87
C LEU A 369 -44.07 2.57 22.67
N THR A 370 -44.00 3.01 21.42
CA THR A 370 -43.61 4.39 21.10
C THR A 370 -44.68 5.36 21.61
N LYS A 371 -44.30 6.62 21.79
CA LYS A 371 -45.21 7.67 22.24
C LYS A 371 -46.43 7.76 21.33
N GLU A 372 -46.25 7.71 20.01
CA GLU A 372 -47.34 7.81 19.04
C GLU A 372 -48.29 6.60 19.12
N LEU A 373 -47.75 5.39 19.26
CA LEU A 373 -48.55 4.17 19.39
C LEU A 373 -49.31 4.13 20.72
N TYR A 374 -48.67 4.57 21.81
CA TYR A 374 -49.33 4.69 23.11
C TYR A 374 -50.50 5.66 23.05
N GLU A 375 -50.31 6.86 22.49
CA GLU A 375 -51.38 7.84 22.31
C GLU A 375 -52.51 7.32 21.40
N ALA A 376 -52.17 6.61 20.32
CA ALA A 376 -53.15 5.98 19.44
C ALA A 376 -53.98 4.90 20.17
N TRP A 377 -53.32 4.08 21.00
CA TRP A 377 -54.00 3.09 21.83
C TRP A 377 -54.94 3.77 22.82
N GLN A 378 -54.48 4.77 23.56
CA GLN A 378 -55.30 5.51 24.52
C GLN A 378 -56.52 6.18 23.86
N LYS A 379 -56.33 6.78 22.67
CA LYS A 379 -57.43 7.38 21.88
C LYS A 379 -58.43 6.36 21.34
N SER A 380 -58.01 5.11 21.13
CA SER A 380 -58.88 4.07 20.58
C SER A 380 -59.96 3.60 21.57
N GLY A 381 -59.74 3.76 22.88
CA GLY A 381 -60.62 3.25 23.93
C GLY A 381 -60.68 1.72 24.04
N LYS A 382 -59.94 0.99 23.22
CA LYS A 382 -59.91 -0.49 23.19
C LYS A 382 -58.99 -1.05 24.26
N SER A 383 -59.24 -2.31 24.65
CA SER A 383 -58.24 -3.08 25.38
C SER A 383 -56.95 -3.21 24.54
N TYR A 384 -55.80 -3.39 25.18
CA TYR A 384 -54.55 -3.55 24.45
C TYR A 384 -54.58 -4.78 23.52
N ALA A 385 -55.15 -5.89 23.99
CA ALA A 385 -55.31 -7.13 23.23
C ALA A 385 -56.13 -6.94 21.94
N GLU A 386 -57.10 -6.03 21.93
CA GLU A 386 -57.86 -5.67 20.72
C GLU A 386 -57.12 -4.67 19.84
N PHE A 387 -56.42 -3.71 20.45
CA PHE A 387 -55.64 -2.70 19.73
C PHE A 387 -54.50 -3.35 18.94
N GLU A 388 -53.74 -4.26 19.57
CA GLU A 388 -52.59 -4.96 19.00
C GLU A 388 -52.90 -5.60 17.64
N LYS A 389 -54.09 -6.20 17.49
CA LYS A 389 -54.54 -6.87 16.25
C LYS A 389 -54.60 -5.94 15.03
N THR A 390 -54.71 -4.63 15.26
CA THR A 390 -54.86 -3.62 14.21
C THR A 390 -53.77 -2.55 14.24
N ALA A 391 -52.84 -2.64 15.20
CA ALA A 391 -51.80 -1.65 15.40
C ALA A 391 -50.78 -1.73 14.25
N PRO A 392 -50.34 -0.60 13.67
CA PRO A 392 -49.34 -0.61 12.62
C PRO A 392 -47.99 -1.07 13.18
N THR A 393 -47.37 -2.05 12.52
CA THR A 393 -46.06 -2.60 12.88
C THR A 393 -44.94 -1.90 12.11
N PHE A 394 -43.76 -1.72 12.72
CA PHE A 394 -42.58 -1.12 12.07
C PHE A 394 -42.82 0.26 11.46
N LYS A 395 -43.59 1.12 12.13
CA LYS A 395 -43.87 2.48 11.68
C LYS A 395 -42.72 3.43 12.06
N ASN A 396 -41.96 3.90 11.07
CA ASN A 396 -40.78 4.78 11.22
C ASN A 396 -39.71 4.20 12.19
N PRO A 397 -39.13 3.02 11.88
CA PRO A 397 -38.16 2.38 12.76
C PRO A 397 -36.87 3.22 12.86
N GLY A 398 -36.36 3.38 14.09
CA GLY A 398 -35.14 4.12 14.43
C GLY A 398 -35.37 5.57 14.86
N GLU A 399 -36.50 6.20 14.53
CA GLU A 399 -36.72 7.64 14.74
C GLU A 399 -37.78 7.97 15.80
N ALA A 400 -38.59 6.98 16.17
CA ALA A 400 -39.68 7.18 17.12
C ALA A 400 -39.16 7.40 18.56
N LYS A 401 -39.97 8.03 19.41
CA LYS A 401 -39.65 8.22 20.84
C LYS A 401 -40.37 7.19 21.71
N PRO A 402 -39.74 6.62 22.75
CA PRO A 402 -40.41 5.69 23.67
C PRO A 402 -41.47 6.41 24.53
N SER A 403 -42.55 5.72 24.91
CA SER A 403 -43.52 6.26 25.87
C SER A 403 -42.90 6.39 27.27
N ILE A 404 -43.00 7.60 27.83
CA ILE A 404 -42.54 7.90 29.19
C ILE A 404 -43.54 7.37 30.22
N GLU A 405 -44.83 7.35 29.87
CA GLU A 405 -45.94 6.90 30.70
C GLU A 405 -45.81 5.41 31.01
N LEU A 406 -45.55 4.58 29.99
CA LEU A 406 -45.33 3.14 30.17
C LEU A 406 -44.06 2.87 30.99
N LYS A 407 -42.99 3.65 30.77
CA LYS A 407 -41.78 3.58 31.60
C LYS A 407 -42.07 3.88 33.07
N LYS A 408 -42.86 4.92 33.38
CA LYS A 408 -43.28 5.26 34.76
C LYS A 408 -44.14 4.18 35.39
N GLN A 409 -44.96 3.49 34.60
CA GLN A 409 -45.76 2.34 35.03
C GLN A 409 -44.91 1.05 35.20
N GLY A 410 -43.67 1.06 34.72
CA GLY A 410 -42.78 -0.09 34.70
C GLY A 410 -43.16 -1.15 33.66
N LYS A 411 -43.90 -0.76 32.62
CA LYS A 411 -44.29 -1.60 31.48
C LYS A 411 -43.27 -1.44 30.35
N LEU A 412 -42.24 -2.27 30.41
CA LEU A 412 -41.03 -2.19 29.61
C LEU A 412 -40.83 -3.38 28.65
N ALA A 413 -41.77 -4.32 28.59
CA ALA A 413 -41.62 -5.52 27.75
C ALA A 413 -41.32 -5.17 26.29
N LEU A 414 -40.48 -5.97 25.63
CA LEU A 414 -40.01 -5.70 24.28
C LEU A 414 -40.81 -6.52 23.26
N ASP A 415 -41.39 -5.81 22.30
CA ASP A 415 -42.09 -6.38 21.15
C ASP A 415 -41.61 -5.68 19.89
N CYS A 416 -40.81 -6.37 19.08
CA CYS A 416 -40.14 -5.78 17.94
C CYS A 416 -41.11 -5.19 16.92
N ARG A 417 -42.35 -5.65 16.86
CA ARG A 417 -43.38 -5.09 15.97
C ARG A 417 -43.69 -3.62 16.31
N PHE A 418 -43.54 -3.22 17.57
CA PHE A 418 -43.92 -1.91 18.08
C PHE A 418 -42.75 -1.10 18.65
N LEU A 419 -41.57 -1.71 18.77
CA LEU A 419 -40.36 -1.10 19.31
C LEU A 419 -39.65 -0.19 18.27
N ASN A 420 -40.38 0.74 17.65
CA ASN A 420 -39.86 1.53 16.53
C ASN A 420 -38.76 2.53 16.92
N PHE A 421 -38.41 2.66 18.20
CA PHE A 421 -37.22 3.43 18.61
C PHE A 421 -35.94 2.58 18.63
N ALA A 422 -36.04 1.26 18.42
CA ALA A 422 -34.93 0.32 18.39
C ALA A 422 -34.74 -0.22 16.95
N PRO A 423 -33.82 0.36 16.14
CA PRO A 423 -33.69 0.03 14.71
C PRO A 423 -33.35 -1.45 14.45
N GLN A 424 -32.67 -2.10 15.40
CA GLN A 424 -32.31 -3.51 15.31
C GLN A 424 -33.50 -4.47 15.22
N CYS A 425 -34.66 -4.10 15.77
CA CYS A 425 -35.85 -4.93 15.68
C CYS A 425 -36.33 -5.14 14.24
N ALA A 426 -36.31 -4.09 13.42
CA ALA A 426 -36.64 -4.20 12.01
C ALA A 426 -35.62 -5.07 11.27
N GLY A 427 -34.33 -4.88 11.56
CA GLY A 427 -33.24 -5.67 10.96
C GLY A 427 -33.35 -7.17 11.27
N TRP A 428 -33.56 -7.56 12.54
CA TRP A 428 -33.73 -8.97 12.91
C TRP A 428 -34.94 -9.61 12.25
N MET A 429 -36.04 -8.86 12.17
CA MET A 429 -37.27 -9.36 11.56
C MET A 429 -37.11 -9.54 10.05
N ASN A 430 -36.43 -8.63 9.36
CA ASN A 430 -36.10 -8.79 7.94
C ASN A 430 -35.18 -10.01 7.72
N LEU A 431 -34.13 -10.13 8.52
CA LEU A 431 -33.12 -11.17 8.41
C LEU A 431 -33.71 -12.59 8.57
N THR A 432 -34.70 -12.72 9.44
CA THR A 432 -35.36 -14.01 9.77
C THR A 432 -36.66 -14.24 9.01
N GLN A 433 -37.09 -13.32 8.14
CA GLN A 433 -38.41 -13.37 7.48
C GLN A 433 -38.63 -14.65 6.69
N GLU A 434 -37.57 -15.17 6.08
CA GLU A 434 -37.60 -16.36 5.22
C GLU A 434 -36.98 -17.59 5.90
N GLY A 435 -36.79 -17.55 7.22
CA GLY A 435 -35.95 -18.52 7.92
C GLY A 435 -34.49 -18.04 8.00
N GLY A 436 -33.57 -18.95 8.36
CA GLY A 436 -32.12 -18.73 8.25
C GLY A 436 -31.48 -17.91 9.38
N SER A 437 -30.27 -17.40 9.11
CA SER A 437 -29.47 -16.62 10.05
C SER A 437 -28.55 -15.63 9.35
N GLY A 438 -27.96 -14.70 10.12
CA GLY A 438 -27.03 -13.70 9.63
C GLY A 438 -26.79 -12.57 10.64
N SER A 439 -26.21 -11.47 10.18
CA SER A 439 -25.91 -10.31 11.01
C SER A 439 -25.99 -8.97 10.28
N PHE A 440 -25.99 -7.89 11.04
CA PHE A 440 -25.81 -6.52 10.58
C PHE A 440 -25.22 -5.67 11.71
N VAL A 441 -24.71 -4.49 11.34
CA VAL A 441 -24.11 -3.55 12.29
C VAL A 441 -25.05 -2.37 12.47
N ILE A 442 -25.21 -1.91 13.72
CA ILE A 442 -26.03 -0.74 14.08
C ILE A 442 -25.21 0.23 14.91
N PHE A 443 -25.54 1.51 14.83
CA PHE A 443 -25.08 2.50 15.82
C PHE A 443 -26.16 2.66 16.90
N TRP A 444 -25.86 2.27 18.13
CA TRP A 444 -26.83 2.28 19.22
C TRP A 444 -26.20 2.67 20.56
N SER A 445 -26.81 3.63 21.25
CA SER A 445 -26.31 4.16 22.53
C SER A 445 -24.87 4.69 22.48
N GLY A 446 -24.46 5.27 21.35
CA GLY A 446 -23.12 5.85 21.17
C GLY A 446 -22.03 4.86 20.74
N LEU A 447 -22.36 3.59 20.52
CA LEU A 447 -21.43 2.54 20.13
C LEU A 447 -21.90 1.84 18.87
N TRP A 448 -20.96 1.42 18.03
CA TRP A 448 -21.23 0.47 16.95
C TRP A 448 -21.40 -0.93 17.54
N LYS A 449 -22.46 -1.63 17.14
CA LYS A 449 -22.79 -2.97 17.63
C LYS A 449 -23.02 -3.91 16.46
N LEU A 450 -22.31 -5.02 16.48
CA LEU A 450 -22.61 -6.16 15.64
C LEU A 450 -23.78 -6.89 16.28
N THR A 451 -24.85 -7.11 15.53
CA THR A 451 -25.98 -7.88 16.00
C THR A 451 -26.32 -8.98 15.02
N THR A 452 -26.65 -10.14 15.57
CA THR A 452 -26.90 -11.36 14.81
C THR A 452 -28.29 -11.89 15.14
N ALA A 453 -28.87 -12.63 14.21
CA ALA A 453 -30.13 -13.33 14.41
C ALA A 453 -30.09 -14.71 13.73
N ALA A 454 -30.71 -15.72 14.35
CA ALA A 454 -30.92 -17.02 13.75
C ALA A 454 -32.29 -17.59 14.15
N THR A 455 -33.06 -18.09 13.19
CA THR A 455 -34.34 -18.74 13.46
C THR A 455 -34.15 -20.04 14.23
N ILE A 456 -35.06 -20.34 15.15
CA ILE A 456 -35.13 -21.60 15.89
C ILE A 456 -35.95 -22.58 15.05
N PRO A 457 -35.34 -23.57 14.37
CA PRO A 457 -36.00 -24.40 13.36
C PRO A 457 -36.87 -25.51 13.97
N TYR A 458 -37.83 -25.11 14.81
CA TYR A 458 -38.81 -25.96 15.45
C TYR A 458 -40.21 -25.65 14.89
N TYR A 459 -40.85 -26.66 14.29
CA TYR A 459 -42.03 -26.47 13.43
C TYR A 459 -43.25 -27.28 13.91
N THR A 460 -43.31 -27.68 15.17
CA THR A 460 -44.44 -28.47 15.69
C THR A 460 -45.64 -27.59 16.05
N GLY A 461 -46.86 -28.11 15.86
CA GLY A 461 -48.11 -27.44 16.22
C GLY A 461 -48.31 -26.13 15.45
N GLN A 462 -48.63 -25.04 16.17
CA GLN A 462 -48.86 -23.72 15.55
C GLN A 462 -47.63 -23.14 14.83
N TYR A 463 -46.42 -23.66 15.12
CA TYR A 463 -45.18 -23.20 14.52
C TYR A 463 -44.92 -23.78 13.12
N ALA A 464 -45.68 -24.80 12.68
CA ALA A 464 -45.51 -25.45 11.38
C ALA A 464 -45.59 -24.49 10.19
N ASN A 465 -46.44 -23.46 10.31
CA ASN A 465 -46.67 -22.48 9.24
C ASN A 465 -45.78 -21.23 9.37
N SER A 466 -44.93 -21.17 10.39
CA SER A 466 -44.01 -20.05 10.60
C SER A 466 -42.67 -20.35 9.95
N LYS A 467 -42.20 -19.50 9.03
CA LYS A 467 -40.83 -19.60 8.48
C LYS A 467 -39.76 -19.44 9.57
N ARG A 468 -40.09 -18.74 10.66
CA ARG A 468 -39.24 -18.58 11.85
C ARG A 468 -39.28 -19.78 12.80
N GLY A 469 -40.11 -20.79 12.55
CA GLY A 469 -40.34 -21.87 13.52
C GLY A 469 -40.86 -21.32 14.85
N PHE A 470 -40.25 -21.74 15.97
CA PHE A 470 -40.58 -21.27 17.32
C PHE A 470 -40.32 -19.76 17.49
N GLY A 471 -39.32 -19.23 16.79
CA GLY A 471 -38.83 -17.87 17.00
C GLY A 471 -37.40 -17.70 16.52
N PHE A 472 -36.64 -16.82 17.17
CA PHE A 472 -35.24 -16.60 16.80
C PHE A 472 -34.39 -16.17 18.00
N VAL A 473 -33.13 -16.56 17.97
CA VAL A 473 -32.09 -16.14 18.91
C VAL A 473 -31.40 -14.91 18.34
N THR A 474 -31.08 -13.95 19.19
CA THR A 474 -30.26 -12.78 18.82
C THR A 474 -29.11 -12.61 19.79
N ILE A 475 -27.95 -12.25 19.26
CA ILE A 475 -26.76 -11.93 20.05
C ILE A 475 -26.22 -10.57 19.59
N GLY A 476 -26.00 -9.66 20.53
CA GLY A 476 -25.38 -8.36 20.29
C GLY A 476 -23.98 -8.32 20.89
N ALA A 477 -23.03 -7.72 20.19
CA ALA A 477 -21.67 -7.50 20.67
C ALA A 477 -21.14 -6.12 20.24
N ASN A 478 -20.39 -5.46 21.12
CA ASN A 478 -19.79 -4.15 20.83
C ASN A 478 -18.64 -4.30 19.81
N VAL A 479 -18.66 -3.49 18.75
CA VAL A 479 -17.69 -3.58 17.65
C VAL A 479 -16.28 -3.16 18.10
N ASP A 480 -16.21 -2.14 18.97
CA ASP A 480 -14.94 -1.62 19.50
C ASP A 480 -14.14 -2.67 20.30
N GLU A 481 -14.82 -3.66 20.90
CA GLU A 481 -14.13 -4.75 21.61
C GLU A 481 -13.35 -5.66 20.65
N PHE A 482 -13.81 -5.82 19.40
CA PHE A 482 -13.06 -6.53 18.38
C PHE A 482 -11.87 -5.70 17.90
N HIS A 483 -12.05 -4.39 17.74
CA HIS A 483 -11.02 -3.51 17.19
C HIS A 483 -9.87 -3.20 18.13
N ARG A 484 -10.00 -3.38 19.46
CA ARG A 484 -8.98 -2.93 20.43
C ARG A 484 -7.55 -3.30 20.04
N ALA A 485 -7.31 -4.55 19.63
CA ALA A 485 -5.98 -5.00 19.20
C ALA A 485 -5.50 -4.31 17.91
N ALA A 486 -6.40 -4.06 16.95
CA ALA A 486 -6.09 -3.32 15.73
C ALA A 486 -5.87 -1.82 16.02
N THR A 487 -6.64 -1.23 16.94
CA THR A 487 -6.48 0.15 17.39
C THR A 487 -5.15 0.36 18.13
N GLU A 488 -4.74 -0.59 18.98
CA GLU A 488 -3.42 -0.60 19.62
C GLU A 488 -2.28 -0.75 18.60
N THR A 489 -2.48 -1.60 17.58
CA THR A 489 -1.53 -1.75 16.46
C THR A 489 -1.44 -0.46 15.65
N LYS A 490 -2.56 0.21 15.36
CA LYS A 490 -2.61 1.51 14.71
C LYS A 490 -1.82 2.55 15.51
N ALA A 491 -2.07 2.67 16.81
CA ALA A 491 -1.35 3.60 17.66
C ALA A 491 0.18 3.35 17.66
N SER A 492 0.58 2.08 17.61
CA SER A 492 2.00 1.69 17.52
C SER A 492 2.61 2.04 16.15
N LEU A 493 1.85 1.83 15.07
CA LEU A 493 2.24 2.22 13.70
C LEU A 493 2.35 3.74 13.57
N ASP A 494 1.39 4.49 14.09
CA ASP A 494 1.40 5.96 14.09
C ASP A 494 2.66 6.48 14.79
N GLN A 495 3.04 5.89 15.92
CA GLN A 495 4.31 6.23 16.59
C GLN A 495 5.54 5.92 15.73
N LEU A 496 5.58 4.78 15.04
CA LEU A 496 6.68 4.41 14.16
C LEU A 496 6.76 5.34 12.94
N ILE A 497 5.62 5.70 12.36
CA ILE A 497 5.52 6.66 11.25
C ILE A 497 6.01 8.03 11.70
N MET A 498 5.55 8.54 12.85
CA MET A 498 6.05 9.81 13.41
C MET A 498 7.55 9.78 13.67
N ALA A 499 8.09 8.67 14.19
CA ALA A 499 9.52 8.51 14.42
C ALA A 499 10.33 8.51 13.10
N GLN A 500 9.83 7.81 12.07
CA GLN A 500 10.43 7.83 10.73
C GLN A 500 10.34 9.21 10.08
N GLU A 501 9.20 9.89 10.19
CA GLU A 501 9.01 11.23 9.64
C GLU A 501 9.95 12.23 10.31
N THR A 502 10.14 12.14 11.62
CA THR A 502 11.11 12.97 12.35
C THR A 502 12.54 12.71 11.86
N LYS A 503 12.90 11.45 11.62
CA LYS A 503 14.23 11.06 11.10
C LYS A 503 14.44 11.53 9.66
N ALA A 504 13.42 11.38 8.81
CA ALA A 504 13.43 11.83 7.43
C ALA A 504 13.54 13.36 7.34
N ASN A 505 12.78 14.12 8.13
CA ASN A 505 12.90 15.58 8.24
C ASN A 505 14.32 16.02 8.66
N LEU A 506 14.93 15.30 9.61
CA LEU A 506 16.31 15.55 10.03
C LEU A 506 17.32 15.28 8.92
N GLN A 507 17.13 14.22 8.13
CA GLN A 507 17.97 13.92 6.97
C GLN A 507 17.78 14.93 5.85
N GLU A 508 16.53 15.30 5.55
CA GLU A 508 16.17 16.35 4.58
C GLU A 508 16.82 17.67 4.97
N LYS A 509 16.69 18.09 6.22
CA LYS A 509 17.33 19.31 6.72
C LYS A 509 18.85 19.27 6.58
N ARG A 510 19.49 18.16 6.94
CA ARG A 510 20.95 17.99 6.76
C ARG A 510 21.36 18.05 5.29
N LEU A 511 20.56 17.47 4.40
CA LEU A 511 20.81 17.49 2.97
C LEU A 511 20.70 18.91 2.41
N LEU A 512 19.65 19.65 2.80
CA LEU A 512 19.43 21.03 2.42
C LEU A 512 20.52 21.96 2.96
N ASP A 513 20.93 21.78 4.22
CA ASP A 513 22.03 22.52 4.83
C ASP A 513 23.35 22.25 4.06
N HIS A 514 23.66 20.98 3.74
CA HIS A 514 24.83 20.64 2.94
C HIS A 514 24.80 21.20 1.51
N LEU A 515 23.63 21.20 0.85
CA LEU A 515 23.47 21.79 -0.48
C LEU A 515 23.68 23.30 -0.44
N LYS A 516 23.11 23.97 0.56
CA LYS A 516 23.27 25.42 0.75
C LYS A 516 24.72 25.80 1.04
N ASP A 517 25.40 25.03 1.89
CA ASP A 517 26.81 25.23 2.19
C ASP A 517 27.68 24.97 0.95
N SER A 518 27.41 23.91 0.19
CA SER A 518 28.15 23.61 -1.04
C SER A 518 27.95 24.68 -2.11
N ILE A 519 26.72 25.17 -2.29
CA ILE A 519 26.42 26.26 -3.24
C ILE A 519 27.15 27.54 -2.82
N THR A 520 27.07 27.94 -1.55
CA THR A 520 27.72 29.16 -1.04
C THR A 520 29.24 29.07 -1.08
N GLN A 521 29.82 27.89 -0.84
CA GLN A 521 31.24 27.67 -0.96
C GLN A 521 31.70 27.78 -2.43
N THR A 522 31.06 27.06 -3.35
CA THR A 522 31.36 27.11 -4.78
C THR A 522 31.25 28.54 -5.33
N ALA A 523 30.18 29.24 -4.94
CA ALA A 523 29.95 30.66 -5.16
C ALA A 523 31.11 31.56 -4.73
N SER A 524 31.61 31.34 -3.51
CA SER A 524 32.71 32.12 -2.93
C SER A 524 34.02 31.86 -3.65
N GLU A 525 34.32 30.60 -3.97
CA GLU A 525 35.52 30.18 -4.69
C GLU A 525 35.53 30.78 -6.11
N LEU A 526 34.41 30.69 -6.83
CA LEU A 526 34.26 31.28 -8.16
C LEU A 526 34.47 32.80 -8.13
N SER A 527 33.95 33.48 -7.11
CA SER A 527 34.10 34.93 -6.93
C SER A 527 35.57 35.31 -6.64
N VAL A 528 36.27 34.53 -5.82
CA VAL A 528 37.69 34.72 -5.52
C VAL A 528 38.54 34.50 -6.79
N TYR A 529 38.31 33.41 -7.52
CA TYR A 529 39.04 33.14 -8.77
C TYR A 529 38.80 34.22 -9.83
N THR A 530 37.54 34.68 -9.98
CA THR A 530 37.20 35.77 -10.89
C THR A 530 37.89 37.07 -10.46
N GLY A 531 37.94 37.38 -9.17
CA GLY A 531 38.65 38.54 -8.64
C GLY A 531 40.17 38.49 -8.91
N ILE A 532 40.81 37.34 -8.65
CA ILE A 532 42.24 37.13 -8.93
C ILE A 532 42.51 37.30 -10.43
N MET A 533 41.69 36.69 -11.29
CA MET A 533 41.77 36.83 -12.74
C MET A 533 41.67 38.28 -13.19
N ILE A 534 40.71 39.05 -12.65
CA ILE A 534 40.55 40.47 -12.99
C ILE A 534 41.80 41.27 -12.59
N VAL A 535 42.36 41.02 -11.40
CA VAL A 535 43.58 41.67 -10.93
C VAL A 535 44.77 41.34 -11.84
N ILE A 536 44.94 40.07 -12.22
CA ILE A 536 46.00 39.64 -13.15
C ILE A 536 45.83 40.33 -14.51
N VAL A 537 44.61 40.37 -15.05
CA VAL A 537 44.29 41.04 -16.32
C VAL A 537 44.59 42.54 -16.24
N ILE A 538 44.25 43.22 -15.13
CA ILE A 538 44.57 44.63 -14.90
C ILE A 538 46.09 44.85 -14.84
N ILE A 539 46.83 44.00 -14.11
CA ILE A 539 48.29 44.09 -14.00
C ILE A 539 48.95 43.92 -15.36
N ILE A 540 48.55 42.90 -16.13
CA ILE A 540 49.05 42.67 -17.49
C ILE A 540 48.71 43.86 -18.40
N ALA A 541 47.49 44.40 -18.30
CA ALA A 541 47.08 45.57 -19.09
C ALA A 541 47.93 46.81 -18.78
N ILE A 542 48.16 47.10 -17.50
CA ILE A 542 48.98 48.23 -17.06
C ILE A 542 50.45 48.03 -17.48
N TRP A 543 50.99 46.83 -17.29
CA TRP A 543 52.36 46.49 -17.69
C TRP A 543 52.55 46.63 -19.20
N MET A 544 51.67 46.03 -20.00
CA MET A 544 51.71 46.07 -21.46
C MET A 544 51.53 47.51 -21.97
N ALA A 545 50.58 48.28 -21.42
CA ALA A 545 50.40 49.69 -21.77
C ALA A 545 51.63 50.55 -21.42
N SER A 546 52.32 50.23 -20.32
CA SER A 546 53.53 50.93 -19.89
C SER A 546 54.72 50.62 -20.80
N VAL A 547 54.94 49.35 -21.14
CA VAL A 547 55.99 48.89 -22.07
C VAL A 547 55.77 49.51 -23.44
N LEU A 548 54.57 49.38 -24.00
CA LEU A 548 54.22 49.89 -25.33
C LEU A 548 54.35 51.41 -25.40
N SER A 549 53.83 52.12 -24.40
CA SER A 549 53.91 53.59 -24.39
C SER A 549 55.33 54.11 -24.18
N SER A 550 56.17 53.45 -23.37
CA SER A 550 57.57 53.86 -23.22
C SER A 550 58.34 53.70 -24.53
N ARG A 551 58.14 52.58 -25.23
CA ARG A 551 58.80 52.30 -26.52
C ARG A 551 58.37 53.28 -27.62
N ILE A 552 57.07 53.56 -27.73
CA ILE A 552 56.54 54.56 -28.68
C ILE A 552 57.09 55.96 -28.39
N THR A 553 57.21 56.36 -27.12
CA THR A 553 57.72 57.70 -26.76
C THR A 553 59.18 57.87 -27.17
N ASN A 554 60.01 56.83 -26.99
CA ASN A 554 61.41 56.83 -27.41
C ASN A 554 61.53 56.88 -28.95
N LEU A 555 60.70 56.12 -29.67
CA LEU A 555 60.69 56.10 -31.14
C LEU A 555 60.28 57.45 -31.75
N ILE A 556 59.26 58.12 -31.17
CA ILE A 556 58.85 59.47 -31.57
C ILE A 556 59.99 60.49 -31.33
N GLY A 557 60.79 60.31 -30.28
CA GLY A 557 61.97 61.13 -30.00
C GLY A 557 63.04 61.04 -31.09
N SER A 558 63.35 59.82 -31.57
CA SER A 558 64.27 59.60 -32.68
C SER A 558 63.73 60.16 -34.00
N LEU A 559 62.44 59.97 -34.28
CA LEU A 559 61.79 60.47 -35.50
C LEU A 559 61.79 62.00 -35.62
N ARG A 560 61.63 62.71 -34.50
CA ARG A 560 61.71 64.19 -34.46
C ARG A 560 63.10 64.74 -34.77
N LYS A 561 64.17 64.00 -34.45
CA LYS A 561 65.55 64.40 -34.79
C LYS A 561 65.86 64.16 -36.26
N ILE A 562 65.38 63.04 -36.83
CA ILE A 562 65.51 62.72 -38.26
C ILE A 562 64.75 63.75 -39.13
N GLN A 563 63.57 64.20 -38.70
CA GLN A 563 62.85 65.31 -39.35
C GLN A 563 63.59 66.66 -39.28
N GLY A 564 64.54 66.81 -38.36
CA GLY A 564 65.38 68.00 -38.20
C GLY A 564 66.58 68.07 -39.14
N GLY A 565 66.77 67.08 -40.04
CA GLY A 565 67.82 67.08 -41.07
C GLY A 565 69.07 66.27 -40.73
N ASP A 566 69.11 65.58 -39.59
CA ASP A 566 70.22 64.69 -39.23
C ASP A 566 69.91 63.24 -39.59
N LEU A 567 70.38 62.81 -40.77
CA LEU A 567 70.19 61.46 -41.32
C LEU A 567 71.17 60.42 -40.75
N SER A 568 72.02 60.81 -39.79
CA SER A 568 72.99 59.91 -39.15
C SER A 568 72.48 59.24 -37.87
N GLU A 569 71.40 59.76 -37.27
CA GLU A 569 70.77 59.17 -36.09
C GLU A 569 70.15 57.80 -36.44
N ARG A 570 70.25 56.84 -35.53
CA ARG A 570 69.62 55.52 -35.63
C ARG A 570 68.78 55.24 -34.38
N ALA A 571 67.57 54.71 -34.56
CA ALA A 571 66.74 54.27 -33.45
C ALA A 571 67.35 53.00 -32.82
N LYS A 572 67.46 52.95 -31.48
CA LYS A 572 67.95 51.78 -30.74
C LYS A 572 66.98 50.60 -30.89
N VAL A 573 67.45 49.49 -31.45
CA VAL A 573 66.69 48.23 -31.58
C VAL A 573 67.03 47.35 -30.38
N GLU A 574 66.19 47.38 -29.35
CA GLU A 574 66.38 46.60 -28.10
C GLU A 574 65.37 45.43 -27.97
N SER A 575 64.70 45.04 -29.05
CA SER A 575 63.63 44.03 -29.04
C SER A 575 63.55 43.30 -30.38
N GLY A 576 63.19 42.01 -30.38
CA GLY A 576 62.99 41.18 -31.58
C GLY A 576 61.52 41.03 -32.00
N ASP A 577 60.66 41.93 -31.52
CA ASP A 577 59.23 42.01 -31.82
C ASP A 577 58.94 43.08 -32.89
N GLU A 578 57.66 43.29 -33.22
CA GLU A 578 57.22 44.21 -34.29
C GLU A 578 57.62 45.68 -34.02
N MET A 579 57.89 46.06 -32.77
CA MET A 579 58.40 47.39 -32.41
C MET A 579 59.91 47.52 -32.64
N GLY A 580 60.66 46.42 -32.45
CA GLY A 580 62.05 46.31 -32.88
C GLY A 580 62.17 46.27 -34.40
N GLU A 581 61.26 45.57 -35.07
CA GLU A 581 61.16 45.54 -36.53
C GLU A 581 60.76 46.91 -37.11
N LEU A 582 59.92 47.70 -36.41
CA LEU A 582 59.59 49.09 -36.78
C LEU A 582 60.77 50.05 -36.55
N ALA A 583 61.56 49.87 -35.48
CA ALA A 583 62.79 50.62 -35.26
C ALA A 583 63.88 50.27 -36.29
N SER A 584 63.98 48.99 -36.65
CA SER A 584 64.83 48.52 -37.74
C SER A 584 64.32 49.01 -39.09
N SER A 585 63.01 49.05 -39.32
CA SER A 585 62.40 49.58 -40.55
C SER A 585 62.52 51.09 -40.67
N LEU A 586 62.57 51.86 -39.57
CA LEU A 586 62.88 53.29 -39.60
C LEU A 586 64.35 53.53 -39.99
N ASN A 587 65.26 52.68 -39.50
CA ASN A 587 66.67 52.69 -39.89
C ASN A 587 66.84 52.25 -41.35
N ASN A 588 66.12 51.22 -41.79
CA ASN A 588 66.13 50.70 -43.16
C ASN A 588 65.38 51.61 -44.14
N MET A 589 64.34 52.35 -43.75
CA MET A 589 63.66 53.36 -44.59
C MET A 589 64.58 54.54 -44.92
N THR A 590 65.51 54.86 -44.02
CA THR A 590 66.58 55.85 -44.27
C THR A 590 67.58 55.34 -45.31
N GLU A 591 67.71 54.02 -45.46
CA GLU A 591 68.61 53.34 -46.41
C GLU A 591 67.90 52.99 -47.74
N SER A 592 66.64 52.56 -47.70
CA SER A 592 65.80 52.20 -48.86
C SER A 592 65.03 53.38 -49.49
N LEU A 593 65.15 54.61 -48.98
CA LEU A 593 64.75 55.82 -49.72
C LEU A 593 65.67 56.12 -50.92
N GLN A 594 66.85 55.49 -50.99
CA GLN A 594 67.78 55.60 -52.12
C GLN A 594 67.62 54.50 -53.16
N GLU A 595 67.04 53.35 -52.82
CA GLU A 595 66.95 52.21 -53.72
C GLU A 595 65.52 51.70 -53.78
N LEU A 596 64.94 51.83 -54.98
CA LEU A 596 63.81 51.06 -55.49
C LEU A 596 62.41 51.61 -55.17
N ILE A 597 62.16 52.70 -55.89
CA ILE A 597 60.92 52.99 -56.62
C ILE A 597 60.33 51.78 -57.37
N GLU A 598 61.07 50.69 -57.63
CA GLU A 598 60.63 49.65 -58.56
C GLU A 598 60.72 48.24 -57.93
N GLU A 599 59.84 47.34 -58.33
CA GLU A 599 59.89 45.88 -58.04
C GLU A 599 59.20 45.37 -56.77
N ASN A 600 57.98 45.86 -56.53
CA ASN A 600 56.95 45.02 -55.93
C ASN A 600 56.44 43.99 -56.96
N LYS A 601 56.71 42.70 -56.73
CA LYS A 601 55.77 41.57 -56.89
C LYS A 601 56.56 40.25 -57.00
N THR A 602 56.47 39.37 -56.00
CA THR A 602 55.82 38.04 -56.12
C THR A 602 56.13 37.08 -54.93
N ALA A 603 55.06 36.59 -54.32
CA ALA A 603 54.87 35.25 -53.70
C ALA A 603 55.66 34.90 -52.42
N VAL A 604 55.20 35.10 -51.18
CA VAL A 604 53.91 34.74 -50.51
C VAL A 604 53.52 33.25 -50.53
N LYS A 605 54.18 32.38 -51.32
CA LYS A 605 53.68 31.01 -51.58
C LYS A 605 54.01 29.89 -50.55
N ARG A 606 54.33 30.18 -49.28
CA ARG A 606 54.63 29.10 -48.30
C ARG A 606 53.93 29.18 -46.94
N ALA A 607 53.10 30.19 -46.67
CA ALA A 607 52.49 30.36 -45.35
C ALA A 607 51.00 29.95 -45.25
N GLU A 608 50.40 29.39 -46.30
CA GLU A 608 48.95 29.12 -46.33
C GLU A 608 48.56 27.65 -46.06
N ALA A 609 49.51 26.73 -45.88
CA ALA A 609 49.17 25.30 -45.70
C ALA A 609 48.75 24.90 -44.27
N SER A 610 49.06 25.67 -43.23
CA SER A 610 48.82 25.26 -41.83
C SER A 610 47.53 25.83 -41.19
N ASN A 611 46.85 26.78 -41.85
CA ASN A 611 45.69 27.48 -41.26
C ASN A 611 44.33 26.90 -41.70
N GLN A 612 44.30 26.16 -42.82
CA GLN A 612 43.08 25.55 -43.35
C GLN A 612 42.69 24.28 -42.58
N ALA A 613 43.66 23.39 -42.26
CA ALA A 613 43.42 22.16 -41.49
C ALA A 613 42.84 22.42 -40.08
N LYS A 614 43.20 23.54 -39.44
CA LYS A 614 42.68 23.93 -38.12
C LYS A 614 41.25 24.47 -38.16
N SER A 615 40.85 25.06 -39.29
CA SER A 615 39.50 25.57 -39.51
C SER A 615 38.55 24.46 -39.97
N ASP A 616 39.04 23.53 -40.79
CA ASP A 616 38.29 22.35 -41.22
C ASP A 616 38.04 21.37 -40.05
N PHE A 617 39.00 21.24 -39.12
CA PHE A 617 38.87 20.49 -37.85
C PHE A 617 37.67 20.97 -36.99
N LEU A 618 37.53 22.28 -36.78
CA LEU A 618 36.46 22.84 -35.95
C LEU A 618 35.09 22.79 -36.64
N ALA A 619 35.06 22.92 -37.96
CA ALA A 619 33.84 22.85 -38.76
C ALA A 619 33.28 21.43 -38.84
N SER A 620 34.13 20.42 -39.05
CA SER A 620 33.74 18.99 -39.07
C SER A 620 33.25 18.52 -37.71
N MET A 621 33.96 18.84 -36.61
CA MET A 621 33.53 18.47 -35.25
C MET A 621 32.17 19.06 -34.86
N SER A 622 31.90 20.29 -35.28
CA SER A 622 30.61 20.93 -35.02
C SER A 622 29.45 20.23 -35.73
N HIS A 623 29.69 19.57 -36.86
CA HIS A 623 28.68 18.81 -37.59
C HIS A 623 28.47 17.41 -37.01
N GLU A 624 29.57 16.69 -36.73
CA GLU A 624 29.53 15.32 -36.20
C GLU A 624 28.99 15.25 -34.76
N LEU A 625 29.14 16.31 -33.95
CA LEU A 625 28.52 16.38 -32.61
C LEU A 625 27.03 16.77 -32.68
N ARG A 626 26.63 17.56 -33.68
CA ARG A 626 25.27 18.11 -33.77
C ARG A 626 24.25 17.06 -34.20
N THR A 627 24.61 16.14 -35.09
CA THR A 627 23.70 15.09 -35.58
C THR A 627 23.18 14.15 -34.47
N PRO A 628 24.02 13.47 -33.66
CA PRO A 628 23.54 12.63 -32.56
C PRO A 628 22.89 13.45 -31.44
N LEU A 629 23.36 14.68 -31.19
CA LEU A 629 22.74 15.57 -30.21
C LEU A 629 21.31 15.97 -30.62
N ASN A 630 21.10 16.31 -31.90
CA ASN A 630 19.78 16.61 -32.44
C ASN A 630 18.86 15.38 -32.47
N ALA A 631 19.40 14.17 -32.63
CA ALA A 631 18.64 12.94 -32.51
C ALA A 631 18.18 12.69 -31.06
N ILE A 632 19.06 12.87 -30.07
CA ILE A 632 18.73 12.79 -28.64
C ILE A 632 17.64 13.81 -28.27
N ILE A 633 17.81 15.06 -28.70
CA ILE A 633 16.83 16.13 -28.46
C ILE A 633 15.51 15.80 -29.16
N GLY A 634 15.53 15.47 -30.45
CA GLY A 634 14.32 15.19 -31.23
C GLY A 634 13.51 13.99 -30.73
N PHE A 635 14.15 12.87 -30.37
CA PHE A 635 13.44 11.73 -29.79
C PHE A 635 12.90 12.06 -28.38
N SER A 636 13.64 12.82 -27.57
CA SER A 636 13.14 13.25 -26.26
C SER A 636 11.95 14.23 -26.36
N GLU A 637 11.93 15.11 -27.36
CA GLU A 637 10.83 16.04 -27.63
C GLU A 637 9.58 15.31 -28.15
N VAL A 638 9.73 14.27 -28.98
CA VAL A 638 8.61 13.43 -29.45
C VAL A 638 7.94 12.69 -28.28
N ILE A 639 8.73 12.18 -27.33
CA ILE A 639 8.23 11.58 -26.08
C ILE A 639 7.49 12.63 -25.25
N GLN A 640 8.04 13.83 -25.09
CA GLN A 640 7.49 14.90 -24.24
C GLN A 640 6.19 15.52 -24.81
N SER A 641 6.05 15.57 -26.13
CA SER A 641 4.96 16.27 -26.81
C SER A 641 3.70 15.42 -27.07
N GLU A 642 3.72 14.13 -26.73
CA GLU A 642 2.59 13.18 -26.90
C GLU A 642 1.96 13.20 -28.31
N VAL A 643 2.74 13.51 -29.35
CA VAL A 643 2.25 13.76 -30.72
C VAL A 643 1.46 12.57 -31.32
N TYR A 644 1.67 11.36 -30.81
CA TYR A 644 0.98 10.14 -31.25
C TYR A 644 -0.09 9.61 -30.27
N GLY A 645 -0.42 10.35 -29.20
CA GLY A 645 -1.48 10.02 -28.23
C GLY A 645 -0.98 9.54 -26.85
N PRO A 646 -1.91 9.14 -25.94
CA PRO A 646 -1.58 8.78 -24.57
C PRO A 646 -0.77 7.48 -24.46
N VAL A 647 0.20 7.51 -23.55
CA VAL A 647 1.32 6.57 -23.33
C VAL A 647 0.95 5.07 -23.41
N ARG A 648 1.54 4.33 -24.36
CA ARG A 648 1.44 2.85 -24.50
C ARG A 648 2.79 2.15 -24.29
N PRO A 649 2.86 0.95 -23.65
CA PRO A 649 4.13 0.40 -23.14
C PRO A 649 5.20 -0.02 -24.19
N ASN A 650 4.84 -0.38 -25.42
CA ASN A 650 5.80 -0.99 -26.36
C ASN A 650 6.52 0.01 -27.28
N GLU A 651 5.91 1.14 -27.63
CA GLU A 651 6.46 2.10 -28.61
C GLU A 651 7.57 3.00 -28.03
N TYR A 652 7.65 3.16 -26.70
CA TYR A 652 8.73 3.92 -26.05
C TYR A 652 10.06 3.17 -26.00
N LYS A 653 10.03 1.84 -26.04
CA LYS A 653 11.26 1.05 -25.93
C LYS A 653 12.21 1.36 -27.09
N ASP A 654 11.66 1.58 -28.28
CA ASP A 654 12.44 1.89 -29.47
C ASP A 654 13.05 3.29 -29.40
N TYR A 655 12.27 4.32 -29.03
CA TYR A 655 12.81 5.68 -28.83
C TYR A 655 13.83 5.78 -27.70
N ILE A 656 13.62 5.05 -26.59
CA ILE A 656 14.59 4.99 -25.49
C ILE A 656 15.88 4.32 -25.95
N ASN A 657 15.79 3.26 -26.75
CA ASN A 657 16.96 2.63 -27.34
C ASN A 657 17.69 3.58 -28.29
N ASP A 658 16.98 4.35 -29.11
CA ASP A 658 17.57 5.32 -30.05
C ASP A 658 18.26 6.49 -29.34
N ILE A 659 17.68 7.00 -28.26
CA ILE A 659 18.31 8.01 -27.39
C ILE A 659 19.61 7.45 -26.77
N ASN A 660 19.56 6.23 -26.24
CA ASN A 660 20.71 5.59 -25.62
C ASN A 660 21.85 5.32 -26.64
N ASN A 661 21.49 4.81 -27.82
CA ASN A 661 22.45 4.56 -28.91
C ASN A 661 23.11 5.85 -29.40
N SER A 662 22.33 6.93 -29.57
CA SER A 662 22.85 8.24 -29.97
C SER A 662 23.78 8.85 -28.92
N GLY A 663 23.46 8.68 -27.63
CA GLY A 663 24.32 9.11 -26.51
C GLY A 663 25.64 8.33 -26.45
N GLN A 664 25.60 7.02 -26.65
CA GLN A 664 26.79 6.18 -26.68
C GLN A 664 27.69 6.49 -27.87
N HIS A 665 27.12 6.81 -29.03
CA HIS A 665 27.85 7.23 -30.23
C HIS A 665 28.57 8.57 -29.99
N LEU A 666 27.87 9.56 -29.43
CA LEU A 666 28.43 10.87 -29.09
C LEU A 666 29.60 10.74 -28.10
N LEU A 667 29.47 9.87 -27.09
CA LEU A 667 30.54 9.62 -26.12
C LEU A 667 31.78 9.01 -26.77
N THR A 668 31.61 8.11 -27.74
CA THR A 668 32.73 7.50 -28.48
C THR A 668 33.48 8.55 -29.30
N LEU A 669 32.73 9.40 -30.02
CA LEU A 669 33.24 10.53 -30.79
C LEU A 669 34.09 11.49 -29.93
N ILE A 670 33.59 11.87 -28.75
CA ILE A 670 34.31 12.76 -27.84
C ILE A 670 35.63 12.13 -27.38
N ASN A 671 35.60 10.85 -27.02
CA ASN A 671 36.79 10.14 -26.55
C ASN A 671 37.85 10.00 -27.66
N ASP A 672 37.44 9.70 -28.90
CA ASP A 672 38.37 9.59 -30.04
C ASP A 672 39.06 10.92 -30.34
N VAL A 673 38.34 12.05 -30.23
CA VAL A 673 38.92 13.40 -30.43
C VAL A 673 39.91 13.74 -29.32
N LEU A 674 39.58 13.41 -28.06
CA LEU A 674 40.47 13.63 -26.93
C LEU A 674 41.74 12.76 -27.04
N ASP A 675 41.60 11.52 -27.51
CA ASP A 675 42.72 10.61 -27.73
C ASP A 675 43.65 11.14 -28.84
N VAL A 676 43.12 11.58 -29.99
CA VAL A 676 43.92 12.19 -31.07
C VAL A 676 44.59 13.49 -30.61
N ALA A 677 43.89 14.33 -29.84
CA ALA A 677 44.46 15.57 -29.30
C ALA A 677 45.63 15.30 -28.33
N ARG A 678 45.51 14.29 -27.45
CA ARG A 678 46.58 13.89 -26.51
C ARG A 678 47.77 13.26 -27.21
N ILE A 679 47.57 12.49 -28.27
CA ILE A 679 48.67 11.94 -29.08
C ILE A 679 49.41 13.09 -29.78
N GLY A 680 48.68 14.01 -30.42
CA GLY A 680 49.27 15.14 -31.15
C GLY A 680 50.02 16.14 -30.25
N SER A 681 49.65 16.25 -28.97
CA SER A 681 50.38 17.06 -27.97
C SER A 681 51.51 16.30 -27.27
N GLY A 682 51.65 14.98 -27.50
CA GLY A 682 52.61 14.12 -26.82
C GLY A 682 52.24 13.77 -25.37
N GLU A 683 51.00 14.02 -24.95
CA GLU A 683 50.50 13.81 -23.58
C GLU A 683 49.86 12.42 -23.37
N MET A 684 49.80 11.56 -24.39
CA MET A 684 49.27 10.21 -24.25
C MET A 684 50.35 9.23 -23.75
N GLU A 685 50.07 8.59 -22.61
CA GLU A 685 50.84 7.46 -22.09
C GLU A 685 50.04 6.15 -22.28
N ILE A 686 50.71 5.08 -22.71
CA ILE A 686 50.14 3.72 -22.81
C ILE A 686 50.44 2.94 -21.52
N GLN A 687 49.46 2.18 -21.03
CA GLN A 687 49.59 1.37 -19.82
C GLN A 687 49.90 -0.07 -20.21
N GLU A 688 51.18 -0.41 -20.19
CA GLU A 688 51.66 -1.70 -20.69
C GLU A 688 51.68 -2.76 -19.60
N ASP A 689 51.14 -3.94 -19.91
CA ASP A 689 51.21 -5.15 -19.07
C ASP A 689 51.35 -6.39 -19.98
N VAL A 690 51.61 -7.56 -19.38
CA VAL A 690 51.62 -8.84 -20.09
C VAL A 690 50.18 -9.24 -20.44
N LEU A 691 49.90 -9.42 -21.73
CA LEU A 691 48.58 -9.77 -22.25
C LEU A 691 48.63 -10.99 -23.18
N ASP A 692 47.52 -11.72 -23.18
CA ASP A 692 47.24 -12.77 -24.17
C ASP A 692 46.62 -12.13 -25.42
N LEU A 693 47.36 -12.15 -26.53
CA LEU A 693 46.91 -11.60 -27.81
C LEU A 693 45.75 -12.41 -28.40
N ASN A 694 45.73 -13.72 -28.21
CA ASN A 694 44.64 -14.57 -28.69
C ASN A 694 43.34 -14.25 -27.97
N GLU A 695 43.38 -14.14 -26.63
CA GLU A 695 42.22 -13.74 -25.84
C GLU A 695 41.68 -12.38 -26.32
N THR A 696 42.57 -11.41 -26.49
CA THR A 696 42.22 -10.04 -26.90
C THR A 696 41.58 -10.01 -28.30
N ILE A 697 42.13 -10.78 -29.26
CA ILE A 697 41.59 -10.87 -30.61
C ILE A 697 40.23 -11.59 -30.62
N GLU A 698 40.09 -12.69 -29.88
CA GLU A 698 38.82 -13.40 -29.76
C GLU A 698 37.71 -12.55 -29.13
N GLU A 699 38.04 -11.74 -28.13
CA GLU A 699 37.10 -10.75 -27.59
C GLU A 699 36.60 -9.81 -28.68
N CYS A 700 37.49 -9.34 -29.57
CA CYS A 700 37.14 -8.47 -30.70
C CYS A 700 36.21 -9.17 -31.71
N VAL A 701 36.51 -10.41 -32.06
CA VAL A 701 35.67 -11.22 -32.97
C VAL A 701 34.28 -11.45 -32.36
N ARG A 702 34.20 -11.76 -31.05
CA ARG A 702 32.92 -11.93 -30.36
C ARG A 702 32.07 -10.66 -30.37
N MET A 703 32.68 -9.49 -30.23
CA MET A 703 31.96 -8.22 -30.24
C MET A 703 31.44 -7.82 -31.62
N ILE A 704 32.16 -8.13 -32.71
CA ILE A 704 31.73 -7.79 -34.07
C ILE A 704 30.74 -8.82 -34.66
N HIS A 705 30.71 -10.04 -34.15
CA HIS A 705 29.89 -11.14 -34.68
C HIS A 705 28.40 -10.80 -34.87
N PRO A 706 27.70 -10.14 -33.91
CA PRO A 706 26.29 -9.78 -34.09
C PRO A 706 26.07 -8.77 -35.24
N ILE A 707 27.03 -7.87 -35.47
CA ILE A 707 26.96 -6.84 -36.51
C ILE A 707 27.19 -7.47 -37.88
N VAL A 708 28.11 -8.43 -37.95
CA VAL A 708 28.42 -9.23 -39.15
C VAL A 708 27.22 -10.09 -39.55
N GLU A 709 26.56 -10.76 -38.60
CA GLU A 709 25.35 -11.54 -38.86
C GLU A 709 24.20 -10.67 -39.37
N HIS A 710 23.99 -9.49 -38.78
CA HIS A 710 22.95 -8.56 -39.22
C HIS A 710 23.17 -8.02 -40.65
N LYS A 711 24.41 -8.00 -41.15
CA LYS A 711 24.77 -7.55 -42.50
C LYS A 711 24.95 -8.70 -43.51
N ASP A 712 24.62 -9.94 -43.14
CA ASP A 712 24.83 -11.14 -43.96
C ASP A 712 26.29 -11.30 -44.45
N LEU A 713 27.25 -10.95 -43.59
CA LEU A 713 28.69 -11.07 -43.87
C LEU A 713 29.27 -12.35 -43.27
N LYS A 714 30.40 -12.82 -43.80
CA LYS A 714 31.15 -13.95 -43.23
C LYS A 714 32.48 -13.47 -42.67
N VAL A 715 32.80 -13.89 -41.45
CA VAL A 715 34.12 -13.68 -40.83
C VAL A 715 34.86 -15.01 -40.74
N ASP A 716 35.97 -15.15 -41.46
CA ASP A 716 36.91 -16.27 -41.33
C ASP A 716 38.04 -15.88 -40.37
N TYR A 717 37.96 -16.36 -39.13
CA TYR A 717 38.99 -16.17 -38.12
C TYR A 717 39.91 -17.39 -38.05
N GLN A 718 41.18 -17.21 -38.42
CA GLN A 718 42.19 -18.25 -38.38
C GLN A 718 43.07 -18.08 -37.14
N LYS A 719 42.79 -18.88 -36.11
CA LYS A 719 43.53 -18.88 -34.85
C LYS A 719 44.82 -19.69 -34.97
N ILE A 720 45.92 -19.09 -34.51
CA ILE A 720 47.19 -19.78 -34.23
C ILE A 720 47.57 -19.55 -32.76
N ASP A 721 48.48 -20.34 -32.22
CA ASP A 721 48.97 -20.11 -30.86
C ASP A 721 49.98 -18.96 -30.88
N LEU A 722 49.65 -17.86 -30.19
CA LEU A 722 50.48 -16.66 -30.09
C LEU A 722 51.09 -16.59 -28.70
N PRO A 723 52.37 -16.19 -28.57
CA PRO A 723 52.99 -16.01 -27.27
C PRO A 723 52.40 -14.80 -26.53
N SER A 724 52.65 -14.72 -25.22
CA SER A 724 52.25 -13.56 -24.43
C SER A 724 52.97 -12.30 -24.94
N TYR A 725 52.32 -11.15 -24.86
CA TYR A 725 52.84 -9.89 -25.40
C TYR A 725 52.80 -8.78 -24.36
N TYR A 726 53.82 -7.93 -24.32
CA TYR A 726 53.90 -6.80 -23.41
C TYR A 726 53.41 -5.52 -24.10
N GLY A 727 52.23 -5.06 -23.71
CA GLY A 727 51.58 -3.90 -24.31
C GLY A 727 50.31 -3.49 -23.58
N ASP A 728 49.64 -2.46 -24.08
CA ASP A 728 48.38 -1.98 -23.51
C ASP A 728 47.21 -2.77 -24.12
N LYS A 729 46.66 -3.71 -23.34
CA LYS A 729 45.53 -4.57 -23.76
C LYS A 729 44.34 -3.73 -24.27
N ARG A 730 44.05 -2.59 -23.65
CA ARG A 730 42.93 -1.73 -24.03
C ARG A 730 43.17 -1.07 -25.39
N ARG A 731 44.39 -0.58 -25.63
CA ARG A 731 44.73 0.11 -26.89
C ARG A 731 44.89 -0.87 -28.05
N ILE A 732 45.48 -2.05 -27.84
CA ILE A 732 45.53 -3.11 -28.87
C ILE A 732 44.13 -3.57 -29.24
N LYS A 733 43.24 -3.77 -28.24
CA LYS A 733 41.82 -4.08 -28.48
C LYS A 733 41.12 -2.99 -29.31
N GLN A 734 41.41 -1.71 -29.03
CA GLN A 734 40.87 -0.57 -29.80
C GLN A 734 41.33 -0.61 -31.26
N VAL A 735 42.61 -0.91 -31.52
CA VAL A 735 43.13 -1.09 -32.88
C VAL A 735 42.36 -2.20 -33.61
N VAL A 736 42.28 -3.41 -33.03
CA VAL A 736 41.64 -4.56 -33.68
C VAL A 736 40.15 -4.32 -33.93
N LEU A 737 39.43 -3.70 -32.98
CA LEU A 737 38.02 -3.33 -33.15
C LEU A 737 37.82 -2.28 -34.25
N ASN A 738 38.68 -1.27 -34.34
CA ASN A 738 38.61 -0.26 -35.39
C ASN A 738 38.81 -0.88 -36.77
N LEU A 739 39.75 -1.82 -36.91
CA LEU A 739 39.98 -2.52 -38.18
C LEU A 739 38.80 -3.42 -38.57
N LEU A 740 38.27 -4.21 -37.63
CA LEU A 740 37.12 -5.09 -37.88
C LEU A 740 35.83 -4.30 -38.15
N SER A 741 35.62 -3.19 -37.46
CA SER A 741 34.50 -2.28 -37.69
C SER A 741 34.57 -1.67 -39.09
N ASN A 742 35.75 -1.18 -39.52
CA ASN A 742 35.95 -0.67 -40.87
C ASN A 742 35.72 -1.75 -41.94
N ALA A 743 36.26 -2.95 -41.75
CA ALA A 743 36.01 -4.08 -42.65
C ALA A 743 34.50 -4.39 -42.77
N THR A 744 33.78 -4.44 -41.65
CA THR A 744 32.33 -4.70 -41.61
C THR A 744 31.52 -3.55 -42.24
N LYS A 745 31.98 -2.32 -42.07
CA LYS A 745 31.33 -1.12 -42.60
C LYS A 745 31.38 -1.09 -44.13
N PHE A 746 32.57 -1.32 -44.71
CA PHE A 746 32.84 -1.11 -46.13
C PHE A 746 32.73 -2.36 -47.00
N THR A 747 32.42 -3.51 -46.41
CA THR A 747 32.07 -4.72 -47.16
C THR A 747 30.58 -4.74 -47.49
N HIS A 748 30.24 -5.00 -48.76
CA HIS A 748 28.87 -5.20 -49.22
C HIS A 748 28.27 -6.50 -48.66
N ALA A 749 26.94 -6.60 -48.59
CA ALA A 749 26.25 -7.82 -48.15
C ALA A 749 26.74 -9.05 -48.93
N GLU A 750 26.83 -10.21 -48.26
CA GLU A 750 27.41 -11.46 -48.77
C GLU A 750 28.94 -11.47 -48.98
N GLY A 751 29.64 -10.38 -48.65
CA GLY A 751 31.10 -10.32 -48.68
C GLY A 751 31.80 -11.07 -47.55
N ASN A 752 33.13 -11.14 -47.62
CA ASN A 752 33.95 -11.91 -46.68
C ASN A 752 35.00 -11.02 -46.00
N ILE A 753 35.17 -11.24 -44.71
CA ILE A 753 36.21 -10.64 -43.88
C ILE A 753 37.07 -11.79 -43.34
N ALA A 754 38.39 -11.70 -43.50
CA ALA A 754 39.34 -12.65 -42.95
C ALA A 754 40.21 -11.97 -41.89
N LEU A 755 40.30 -12.57 -40.71
CA LEU A 755 41.20 -12.16 -39.64
C LEU A 755 42.22 -13.27 -39.41
N LYS A 756 43.50 -12.95 -39.59
CA LYS A 756 44.59 -13.91 -39.44
C LYS A 756 45.69 -13.34 -38.57
N SER A 757 46.26 -14.18 -37.73
CA SER A 757 47.48 -13.87 -37.00
C SER A 757 48.62 -14.74 -37.53
N VAL A 758 49.82 -14.17 -37.66
CA VAL A 758 51.01 -14.85 -38.18
C VAL A 758 52.24 -14.46 -37.35
N ILE A 759 53.08 -15.43 -37.00
CA ILE A 759 54.42 -15.17 -36.46
C ILE A 759 55.40 -15.19 -37.64
N LEU A 760 56.07 -14.07 -37.89
CA LEU A 760 57.04 -13.94 -38.96
C LEU A 760 58.37 -14.66 -38.62
N PRO A 761 59.18 -15.06 -39.62
CA PRO A 761 60.47 -15.71 -39.37
C PRO A 761 61.46 -14.90 -38.53
N ASN A 762 61.29 -13.58 -38.50
CA ASN A 762 62.12 -12.67 -37.71
C ASN A 762 61.70 -12.59 -36.23
N GLY A 763 60.53 -13.15 -35.88
CA GLY A 763 59.94 -13.18 -34.53
C GLY A 763 58.77 -12.20 -34.32
N ASP A 764 58.47 -11.33 -35.28
CA ASP A 764 57.38 -10.35 -35.14
C ASP A 764 56.01 -10.99 -35.29
N ILE A 765 54.98 -10.41 -34.68
CA ILE A 765 53.60 -10.88 -34.76
C ILE A 765 52.82 -9.97 -35.68
N GLU A 766 52.22 -10.52 -36.74
CA GLU A 766 51.30 -9.80 -37.61
C GLU A 766 49.85 -10.15 -37.31
N ILE A 767 49.00 -9.13 -37.25
CA ILE A 767 47.54 -9.24 -37.24
C ILE A 767 47.04 -8.66 -38.57
N ARG A 768 46.40 -9.48 -39.39
CA ARG A 768 45.92 -9.11 -40.73
C ARG A 768 44.41 -9.15 -40.79
N VAL A 769 43.78 -8.03 -41.13
CA VAL A 769 42.34 -7.91 -41.39
C VAL A 769 42.17 -7.66 -42.88
N LYS A 770 41.57 -8.60 -43.59
CA LYS A 770 41.28 -8.48 -45.02
C LYS A 770 39.78 -8.48 -45.27
N ASP A 771 39.28 -7.53 -46.02
CA ASP A 771 37.89 -7.47 -46.48
C ASP A 771 37.79 -7.58 -48.01
N SER A 772 36.58 -7.86 -48.50
CA SER A 772 36.22 -7.85 -49.92
C SER A 772 35.34 -6.64 -50.28
N GLY A 773 35.56 -5.51 -49.63
CA GLY A 773 34.78 -4.29 -49.76
C GLY A 773 35.21 -3.39 -50.92
N ILE A 774 34.84 -2.11 -50.83
CA ILE A 774 35.01 -1.13 -51.91
C ILE A 774 36.46 -0.83 -52.29
N GLY A 775 37.44 -1.15 -51.44
CA GLY A 775 38.85 -0.81 -51.66
C GLY A 775 39.14 0.70 -51.77
N MET A 776 40.42 1.05 -51.96
CA MET A 776 40.95 2.42 -52.01
C MET A 776 42.13 2.50 -53.01
N THR A 777 42.32 3.66 -53.67
CA THR A 777 43.55 3.98 -54.42
C THR A 777 44.71 4.31 -53.48
N ALA A 778 45.94 4.39 -54.01
CA ALA A 778 47.12 4.77 -53.22
C ALA A 778 46.98 6.17 -52.59
N GLU A 779 46.42 7.12 -53.33
CA GLU A 779 46.13 8.48 -52.84
C GLU A 779 45.03 8.48 -51.77
N GLU A 780 44.02 7.62 -51.94
CA GLU A 780 42.93 7.46 -50.97
C GLU A 780 43.40 6.81 -49.65
N VAL A 781 44.41 5.94 -49.71
CA VAL A 781 45.07 5.38 -48.51
C VAL A 781 45.81 6.46 -47.73
N GLU A 782 46.53 7.36 -48.40
CA GLU A 782 47.19 8.51 -47.75
C GLU A 782 46.16 9.45 -47.08
N ILE A 783 45.02 9.66 -47.74
CA ILE A 783 43.90 10.41 -47.17
C ILE A 783 43.32 9.68 -45.95
N ALA A 784 43.11 8.37 -46.01
CA ALA A 784 42.51 7.59 -44.91
C ALA A 784 43.38 7.53 -43.64
N LEU A 785 44.70 7.72 -43.77
CA LEU A 785 45.64 7.84 -42.64
C LEU A 785 45.74 9.26 -42.09
N THR A 786 45.17 10.25 -42.79
CA THR A 786 45.15 11.64 -42.32
C THR A 786 44.00 11.84 -41.32
N PRO A 787 44.26 12.35 -40.10
CA PRO A 787 43.21 12.63 -39.12
C PRO A 787 42.08 13.49 -39.70
N PHE A 788 40.84 13.10 -39.44
CA PHE A 788 39.61 13.80 -39.88
C PHE A 788 39.36 13.79 -41.39
N ALA A 789 40.20 13.12 -42.18
CA ALA A 789 40.02 13.00 -43.61
C ALA A 789 39.19 11.75 -43.96
N GLN A 790 38.29 11.90 -44.94
CA GLN A 790 37.49 10.81 -45.49
C GLN A 790 37.64 10.78 -47.00
N VAL A 791 37.75 9.58 -47.54
CA VAL A 791 37.77 9.36 -48.98
C VAL A 791 36.40 9.75 -49.56
N GLN A 792 36.34 10.84 -50.34
CA GLN A 792 35.11 11.30 -50.99
C GLN A 792 34.93 10.59 -52.34
N SER A 793 34.34 9.40 -52.34
CA SER A 793 33.86 8.73 -53.54
C SER A 793 32.33 8.82 -53.61
N SER A 794 31.75 8.69 -54.79
CA SER A 794 30.29 8.69 -54.99
C SER A 794 29.57 7.60 -54.18
N LEU A 795 30.31 6.53 -53.82
CA LEU A 795 29.85 5.40 -53.01
C LEU A 795 30.14 5.56 -51.50
N SER A 796 31.04 6.44 -51.08
CA SER A 796 31.36 6.63 -49.66
C SER A 796 30.34 7.48 -48.90
N ARG A 797 29.46 8.21 -49.61
CA ARG A 797 28.38 9.00 -48.99
C ARG A 797 27.30 8.16 -48.30
N GLU A 798 27.20 6.86 -48.57
CA GLU A 798 26.27 5.96 -47.87
C GLU A 798 26.76 5.53 -46.48
N TYR A 799 28.01 5.84 -46.11
CA TYR A 799 28.67 5.25 -44.95
C TYR A 799 29.22 6.31 -43.96
N GLU A 800 28.37 6.79 -43.04
CA GLU A 800 28.73 7.76 -41.99
C GLU A 800 29.85 7.26 -41.05
N GLY A 801 30.83 8.11 -40.73
CA GLY A 801 31.93 7.80 -39.80
C GLY A 801 32.72 9.04 -39.42
N THR A 802 33.69 8.89 -38.51
CA THR A 802 34.39 10.04 -37.89
C THR A 802 35.71 10.39 -38.59
N GLY A 803 36.23 9.51 -39.45
CA GLY A 803 37.56 9.65 -40.06
C GLY A 803 38.74 9.53 -39.08
N LEU A 804 38.50 9.10 -37.83
CA LEU A 804 39.53 9.05 -36.78
C LEU A 804 40.06 7.64 -36.50
N GLY A 805 39.32 6.60 -36.86
CA GLY A 805 39.64 5.22 -36.47
C GLY A 805 40.97 4.69 -37.01
N LEU A 806 41.28 4.89 -38.30
CA LEU A 806 42.54 4.45 -38.91
C LEU A 806 43.75 5.29 -38.47
N PRO A 807 43.69 6.63 -38.45
CA PRO A 807 44.78 7.46 -37.94
C PRO A 807 45.09 7.18 -36.46
N LEU A 808 44.06 6.97 -35.62
CA LEU A 808 44.24 6.58 -34.23
C LEU A 808 44.89 5.20 -34.12
N SER A 809 44.45 4.24 -34.94
CA SER A 809 45.03 2.90 -34.97
C SER A 809 46.51 2.92 -35.37
N HIS A 810 46.87 3.72 -36.37
CA HIS A 810 48.25 3.92 -36.79
C HIS A 810 49.13 4.42 -35.63
N ASN A 811 48.71 5.52 -34.98
CA ASN A 811 49.45 6.10 -33.85
C ASN A 811 49.57 5.13 -32.67
N LEU A 812 48.49 4.42 -32.31
CA LEU A 812 48.52 3.46 -31.20
C LEU A 812 49.47 2.29 -31.49
N VAL A 813 49.53 1.81 -32.74
CA VAL A 813 50.49 0.77 -33.15
C VAL A 813 51.93 1.30 -33.08
N GLU A 814 52.18 2.52 -33.53
CA GLU A 814 53.50 3.16 -33.43
C GLU A 814 53.95 3.36 -31.97
N MET A 815 53.03 3.72 -31.07
CA MET A 815 53.33 3.82 -29.63
C MET A 815 53.74 2.46 -29.02
N HIS A 816 53.23 1.36 -29.57
CA HIS A 816 53.68 0.00 -29.23
C HIS A 816 54.96 -0.42 -29.98
N GLY A 817 55.62 0.50 -30.70
CA GLY A 817 56.81 0.22 -31.51
C GLY A 817 56.54 -0.65 -32.74
N GLY A 818 55.27 -0.81 -33.12
CA GLY A 818 54.84 -1.59 -34.28
C GLY A 818 54.70 -0.75 -35.53
N LYS A 819 54.18 -1.39 -36.59
CA LYS A 819 53.88 -0.75 -37.88
C LYS A 819 52.49 -1.14 -38.37
N LEU A 820 51.79 -0.19 -38.99
CA LEU A 820 50.51 -0.45 -39.67
C LEU A 820 50.68 -0.21 -41.17
N ASP A 821 50.43 -1.23 -41.98
CA ASP A 821 50.47 -1.18 -43.45
C ASP A 821 49.07 -1.45 -44.03
N ILE A 822 48.72 -0.76 -45.11
CA ILE A 822 47.44 -0.92 -45.80
C ILE A 822 47.70 -1.31 -47.26
N LYS A 823 47.12 -2.42 -47.69
CA LYS A 823 47.11 -2.87 -49.09
C LYS A 823 45.66 -2.87 -49.57
N SER A 824 45.32 -1.94 -50.44
CA SER A 824 43.96 -1.81 -50.96
C SER A 824 43.97 -1.74 -52.47
N THR A 825 42.93 -2.28 -53.09
CA THR A 825 42.71 -2.15 -54.54
C THR A 825 41.23 -1.85 -54.76
N PRO A 826 40.89 -0.77 -55.49
CA PRO A 826 39.49 -0.38 -55.68
C PRO A 826 38.63 -1.53 -56.22
N ASN A 827 37.48 -1.75 -55.58
CA ASN A 827 36.50 -2.81 -55.82
C ASN A 827 36.97 -4.27 -55.60
N GLU A 828 38.19 -4.48 -55.07
CA GLU A 828 38.69 -5.81 -54.70
C GLU A 828 38.76 -6.00 -53.17
N GLY A 829 38.81 -4.90 -52.41
CA GLY A 829 38.83 -4.89 -50.95
C GLY A 829 40.11 -4.30 -50.35
N THR A 830 40.21 -4.34 -49.03
CA THR A 830 41.36 -3.82 -48.28
C THR A 830 41.94 -4.88 -47.35
N GLU A 831 43.27 -4.97 -47.29
CA GLU A 831 44.02 -5.72 -46.29
C GLU A 831 44.83 -4.74 -45.42
N VAL A 832 44.51 -4.69 -44.13
CA VAL A 832 45.28 -3.93 -43.14
C VAL A 832 46.13 -4.89 -42.31
N ILE A 833 47.42 -4.60 -42.22
CA ILE A 833 48.44 -5.44 -41.57
C ILE A 833 49.03 -4.64 -40.40
N VAL A 834 48.86 -5.14 -39.19
CA VAL A 834 49.48 -4.59 -37.98
C VAL A 834 50.63 -5.51 -37.58
N THR A 835 51.85 -4.99 -37.60
CA THR A 835 53.07 -5.70 -37.19
C THR A 835 53.47 -5.25 -35.79
N LEU A 836 53.54 -6.21 -34.87
CA LEU A 836 53.94 -6.03 -33.48
C LEU A 836 55.37 -6.59 -33.28
N PRO A 837 56.31 -5.80 -32.72
CA PRO A 837 57.72 -6.17 -32.65
C PRO A 837 58.00 -7.30 -31.66
N LYS A 838 58.89 -8.22 -32.03
CA LYS A 838 59.27 -9.38 -31.21
C LYS A 838 59.86 -9.02 -29.83
N GLU A 839 60.47 -7.85 -29.69
CA GLU A 839 61.11 -7.39 -28.45
C GLU A 839 60.11 -7.30 -27.28
N ARG A 840 58.82 -7.26 -27.60
CA ARG A 840 57.70 -7.20 -26.66
C ARG A 840 57.07 -8.56 -26.37
N VAL A 841 57.51 -9.63 -27.05
CA VAL A 841 57.07 -11.00 -26.74
C VAL A 841 57.62 -11.41 -25.37
N ARG A 842 56.80 -12.14 -24.60
CA ARG A 842 57.13 -12.70 -23.28
C ARG A 842 56.82 -14.19 -23.29
N ASP A 843 57.77 -14.98 -22.80
CA ASP A 843 57.67 -16.43 -22.68
C ASP A 843 56.79 -16.86 -21.49
#